data_AF-A0A2E0DVA1-F1
#
_entry.id   AF-A0A2E0DVA1-F1
#
_cell.length_a   1.000
_cell.length_b   1.000
_cell.length_c   1.000
_cell.angle_alpha   90.00
_cell.angle_beta   90.00
_cell.angle_gamma   90.00
#
_symmetry.space_group_name_H-M   'P 1'
#
loop_
_entity.id
_entity.type
_entity.pdbx_description
1 polymer ?
#
loop_
_entity_poly.entity_id
_entity_poly.type
_entity_poly.pdbx_seq_one_letter_code
_entity_poly.pdbx_strand_id
1 'polypeptide(L)'
;MIGEACGICQNETIETNCSICIRCVELTEESKWAPSLSPEVHQRMADVLGGPARSLRKRWQNLERFMDHTPDVDWARLDDPEQDPVRHSPFPEEEERIFIEKLEKRSGYSGYEKERLEEGFVMWDGTHLAFIDGRMCVDGRSHDARIPTEQYLLLLLNSDQRKGWDLIKLFLAISGIYQTIDLQGRPQRYIQRFHRLFGQIQRELLTPFDAFVQTSFLLEQNERRKKKPFYSEERNWSYDLMNRLSGRRPRQRMKFARRFIRTEENRTIAPSKWPWVQRWSELASQVELSNVKYPFMVNAKGVLCFRTLTKNGSVRRAPIPFLPGLLAGLISWGSSPHASKEGEWLVAAQMNWTAPYENAETASVPFRRSMQFLRGVLQQFPDDTWVHRERLLVRGMLGHFYEIRINRGAHNAPFKIHGVGKKSTQRHSICIHTGKYHRDIPIGDTIAIVVLSLLSDVTTAERVNSLQMHLMTQPPIGNPQKETGVDPQTFYQSQGKKYRFPLHQIWIPDYEKKDGVDLDSLEVMTDTAIFEDWKMRPQRDASFGQPGYLNPAFEFDFDDDQILEGDFPHPRRERPIFQQIRQHIVEVRNPPEPHEDEEERQPAQDDQFYRWYRTMPLVWEALSLQPIGHQVELGGVRGMFRMQGCRLRLTIRSAQEEDALRRILEILGYRHARYRQLNQVYIRRDFPIADPRQALRELMEPMTEEFGFANIDDYVLRFIEVGRPPDRMPEVDARLHANMVDFY
;
A
#
# COMPACT_ATOMS: atom_id res chain seq x y z
N MET A 1 24.20 -21.09 43.60
CA MET A 1 24.27 -21.13 42.13
C MET A 1 22.92 -20.68 41.62
N ILE A 2 22.84 -19.45 41.12
CA ILE A 2 21.59 -18.85 40.61
C ILE A 2 21.42 -19.42 39.20
N GLY A 3 20.36 -20.19 38.96
CA GLY A 3 20.08 -20.76 37.64
C GLY A 3 19.96 -19.63 36.60
N GLU A 4 20.68 -19.78 35.48
CA GLU A 4 20.66 -18.81 34.40
C GLU A 4 19.26 -18.79 33.76
N ALA A 5 18.64 -17.61 33.74
CA ALA A 5 17.29 -17.41 33.29
C ALA A 5 17.29 -16.56 32.00
N CYS A 6 16.27 -16.74 31.16
CA CYS A 6 16.16 -15.98 29.91
C CYS A 6 16.27 -14.47 30.15
N GLY A 7 17.21 -13.80 29.48
CA GLY A 7 17.54 -12.38 29.70
C GLY A 7 16.40 -11.37 29.47
N ILE A 8 15.30 -11.79 28.84
CA ILE A 8 14.11 -10.96 28.54
C ILE A 8 12.94 -11.26 29.49
N CYS A 9 12.40 -12.49 29.48
CA CYS A 9 11.25 -12.87 30.32
C CYS A 9 11.62 -13.56 31.65
N GLN A 10 12.92 -13.68 31.95
CA GLN A 10 13.50 -14.28 33.16
C GLN A 10 13.12 -15.74 33.39
N ASN A 11 12.89 -16.51 32.32
CA ASN A 11 12.55 -17.93 32.44
C ASN A 11 13.74 -18.76 32.89
N GLU A 12 13.66 -19.34 34.09
CA GLU A 12 14.72 -20.09 34.79
C GLU A 12 15.08 -21.43 34.14
N THR A 13 14.31 -21.89 33.16
CA THR A 13 14.54 -23.15 32.44
C THR A 13 15.35 -23.00 31.15
N ILE A 14 15.82 -21.78 30.83
CA ILE A 14 16.48 -21.47 29.56
C ILE A 14 17.70 -20.58 29.83
N GLU A 15 18.88 -21.08 29.43
CA GLU A 15 20.19 -20.40 29.61
C GLU A 15 20.32 -19.12 28.75
N THR A 16 19.55 -18.99 27.66
CA THR A 16 19.55 -17.83 26.74
C THR A 16 18.16 -17.21 26.58
N ASN A 17 17.93 -16.41 25.53
CA ASN A 17 16.59 -15.90 25.21
C ASN A 17 15.66 -17.03 24.72
N CYS A 18 14.40 -17.06 25.19
CA CYS A 18 13.42 -18.02 24.70
C CYS A 18 12.93 -17.68 23.28
N SER A 19 12.50 -18.69 22.52
CA SER A 19 12.07 -18.54 21.12
C SER A 19 10.92 -17.54 20.91
N ILE A 20 9.97 -17.46 21.85
CA ILE A 20 8.93 -16.41 21.86
C ILE A 20 9.55 -15.01 21.99
N CYS A 21 10.49 -14.82 22.92
CA CYS A 21 11.12 -13.52 23.12
C CYS A 21 11.95 -13.11 21.91
N ILE A 22 12.70 -14.04 21.31
CA ILE A 22 13.46 -13.81 20.08
C ILE A 22 12.51 -13.38 18.96
N ARG A 23 11.42 -14.12 18.73
CA ARG A 23 10.46 -13.79 17.66
C ARG A 23 9.75 -12.45 17.89
N CYS A 24 9.41 -12.12 19.13
CA CYS A 24 8.83 -10.81 19.46
C CYS A 24 9.82 -9.67 19.22
N VAL A 25 11.12 -9.86 19.52
CA VAL A 25 12.17 -8.88 19.18
C VAL A 25 12.27 -8.73 17.66
N GLU A 26 12.37 -9.83 16.92
CA GLU A 26 12.39 -9.82 15.45
C GLU A 26 11.18 -9.09 14.86
N LEU A 27 9.96 -9.33 15.36
CA LEU A 27 8.76 -8.63 14.89
C LEU A 27 8.78 -7.13 15.17
N THR A 28 9.31 -6.73 16.33
CA THR A 28 9.50 -5.31 16.63
C THR A 28 10.58 -4.69 15.73
N GLU A 29 11.59 -5.44 15.33
CA GLU A 29 12.61 -4.99 14.38
C GLU A 29 12.10 -4.95 12.94
N GLU A 30 11.35 -5.95 12.49
CA GLU A 30 10.66 -5.96 11.20
C GLU A 30 9.71 -4.77 11.07
N SER A 31 9.13 -4.29 12.19
CA SER A 31 8.26 -3.11 12.24
C SER A 31 9.01 -1.80 11.96
N LYS A 32 10.32 -1.78 12.21
CA LYS A 32 11.18 -0.68 11.76
C LYS A 32 11.22 -0.73 10.23
N TRP A 33 10.94 0.40 9.61
CA TRP A 33 10.85 0.54 8.14
C TRP A 33 12.22 0.55 7.44
N ALA A 34 13.30 0.43 8.21
CA ALA A 34 14.70 0.54 7.80
C ALA A 34 15.45 -0.74 8.20
N PRO A 35 16.50 -1.13 7.46
CA PRO A 35 17.31 -2.29 7.74
C PRO A 35 18.12 -2.10 9.03
N SER A 36 18.54 -3.19 9.66
CA SER A 36 19.51 -3.14 10.74
C SER A 36 20.87 -2.69 10.19
N LEU A 37 21.33 -1.51 10.60
CA LEU A 37 22.67 -1.02 10.30
C LEU A 37 23.59 -1.26 11.51
N SER A 38 24.90 -1.25 11.27
CA SER A 38 25.87 -1.38 12.36
C SER A 38 25.74 -0.21 13.35
N PRO A 39 25.94 -0.45 14.66
CA PRO A 39 25.91 0.62 15.66
C PRO A 39 26.92 1.74 15.37
N GLU A 40 28.06 1.42 14.76
CA GLU A 40 29.09 2.39 14.38
C GLU A 40 28.57 3.41 13.36
N VAL A 41 27.80 2.95 12.36
CA VAL A 41 27.19 3.84 11.37
C VAL A 41 26.14 4.75 12.02
N HIS A 42 25.35 4.19 12.95
CA HIS A 42 24.40 4.98 13.73
C HIS A 42 25.08 6.04 14.60
N GLN A 43 26.14 5.67 15.31
CA GLN A 43 26.90 6.57 16.18
C GLN A 43 27.54 7.70 15.36
N ARG A 44 28.22 7.37 14.27
CA ARG A 44 28.83 8.34 13.37
C ARG A 44 27.80 9.36 12.86
N MET A 45 26.62 8.89 12.45
CA MET A 45 25.59 9.79 11.93
C MET A 45 24.92 10.62 13.05
N ALA A 46 24.79 10.07 14.26
CA ALA A 46 24.35 10.84 15.42
C ALA A 46 25.33 11.98 15.75
N ASP A 47 26.64 11.73 15.65
CA ASP A 47 27.69 12.72 15.85
C ASP A 47 27.65 13.82 14.78
N VAL A 48 27.50 13.45 13.50
CA VAL A 48 27.31 14.40 12.39
C VAL A 48 26.09 15.28 12.63
N LEU A 49 24.94 14.71 13.00
CA LEU A 49 23.73 15.48 13.29
C LEU A 49 23.83 16.34 14.57
N GLY A 50 24.90 16.18 15.36
CA GLY A 50 25.19 16.97 16.56
C GLY A 50 24.44 16.53 17.81
N GLY A 51 24.02 15.26 17.89
CA GLY A 51 23.47 14.63 19.09
C GLY A 51 21.97 14.85 19.38
N PRO A 52 21.48 14.41 20.58
CA PRO A 52 20.06 14.31 20.91
C PRO A 52 19.30 15.64 21.03
N ALA A 53 19.97 16.78 21.22
CA ALA A 53 19.33 18.02 21.65
C ALA A 53 19.75 19.26 20.84
N ARG A 54 19.53 19.25 19.51
CA ARG A 54 19.73 20.45 18.66
C ARG A 54 18.49 20.79 17.86
N SER A 55 18.33 22.10 17.57
CA SER A 55 17.25 22.59 16.72
C SER A 55 17.35 22.00 15.30
N LEU A 56 16.22 21.87 14.61
CA LEU A 56 16.16 21.33 13.25
C LEU A 56 17.10 22.08 12.29
N ARG A 57 17.23 23.41 12.44
CA ARG A 57 18.14 24.24 11.65
C ARG A 57 19.61 23.83 11.84
N LYS A 58 20.04 23.59 13.09
CA LYS A 58 21.43 23.18 13.38
C LYS A 58 21.75 21.79 12.85
N ARG A 59 20.78 20.87 12.86
CA ARG A 59 20.93 19.52 12.27
C ARG A 59 21.22 19.60 10.77
N TRP A 60 20.44 20.41 10.04
CA TRP A 60 20.68 20.63 8.61
C TRP A 60 22.04 21.28 8.32
N GLN A 61 22.42 22.32 9.07
CA GLN A 61 23.73 22.99 8.90
C GLN A 61 24.91 22.06 9.16
N ASN A 62 24.80 21.18 10.15
CA ASN A 62 25.86 20.21 10.41
C ASN A 62 25.96 19.17 9.29
N LEU A 63 24.81 18.69 8.78
CA LEU A 63 24.78 17.72 7.70
C LEU A 63 25.34 18.32 6.39
N GLU A 64 24.98 19.56 6.09
CA GLU A 64 25.55 20.33 4.97
C GLU A 64 27.07 20.43 5.09
N ARG A 65 27.60 20.91 6.24
CA ARG A 65 29.06 20.99 6.47
C ARG A 65 29.76 19.65 6.32
N PHE A 66 29.11 18.56 6.70
CA PHE A 66 29.65 17.22 6.50
C PHE A 66 29.72 16.86 5.02
N MET A 67 28.65 17.13 4.25
CA MET A 67 28.56 16.85 2.82
C MET A 67 29.50 17.72 1.98
N ASP A 68 29.72 18.99 2.36
CA ASP A 68 30.56 19.92 1.61
C ASP A 68 32.02 19.44 1.40
N HIS A 69 32.48 18.52 2.26
CA HIS A 69 33.82 17.93 2.21
C HIS A 69 33.85 16.53 1.56
N THR A 70 32.74 16.06 0.98
CA THR A 70 32.66 14.76 0.29
C THR A 70 32.54 14.97 -1.22
N PRO A 71 32.97 13.99 -2.04
CA PRO A 71 32.79 14.07 -3.50
C PRO A 71 31.32 14.03 -3.94
N ASP A 72 30.37 13.88 -3.00
CA ASP A 72 28.93 13.87 -3.27
C ASP A 72 28.38 15.22 -3.73
N VAL A 73 29.11 16.31 -3.50
CA VAL A 73 28.66 17.66 -3.89
C VAL A 73 29.29 18.16 -5.18
N ASP A 74 30.45 17.60 -5.57
CA ASP A 74 31.29 18.15 -6.65
C ASP A 74 30.64 18.09 -8.03
N TRP A 75 29.77 17.08 -8.28
CA TRP A 75 29.06 16.94 -9.55
C TRP A 75 28.14 18.14 -9.88
N ALA A 76 27.74 18.91 -8.86
CA ALA A 76 26.86 20.06 -8.95
C ALA A 76 27.60 21.41 -8.86
N ARG A 77 28.94 21.42 -8.72
CA ARG A 77 29.72 22.66 -8.71
C ARG A 77 29.98 23.18 -10.13
N LEU A 78 30.13 24.49 -10.25
CA LEU A 78 30.72 25.13 -11.43
C LEU A 78 32.24 25.07 -11.33
N ASP A 79 32.90 25.23 -12.48
CA ASP A 79 34.38 25.23 -12.55
C ASP A 79 34.99 26.41 -11.78
N ASP A 80 34.31 27.57 -11.78
CA ASP A 80 34.67 28.75 -10.99
C ASP A 80 33.74 28.87 -9.76
N PRO A 81 34.27 28.78 -8.52
CA PRO A 81 33.50 28.92 -7.29
C PRO A 81 32.83 30.28 -7.10
N GLU A 82 33.35 31.36 -7.70
CA GLU A 82 32.79 32.71 -7.55
C GLU A 82 31.80 33.08 -8.66
N GLN A 83 31.68 32.24 -9.68
CA GLN A 83 30.77 32.45 -10.80
C GLN A 83 29.31 32.46 -10.32
N ASP A 84 28.60 33.57 -10.57
CA ASP A 84 27.15 33.60 -10.41
C ASP A 84 26.50 32.79 -11.55
N PRO A 85 25.74 31.72 -11.25
CA PRO A 85 25.07 30.95 -12.28
C PRO A 85 23.96 31.71 -13.01
N VAL A 86 23.43 32.80 -12.43
CA VAL A 86 22.37 33.63 -13.02
C VAL A 86 23.01 34.85 -13.68
N ARG A 87 22.91 34.93 -15.01
CA ARG A 87 23.42 36.06 -15.80
C ARG A 87 22.42 37.21 -15.87
N HIS A 88 21.14 36.89 -16.02
CA HIS A 88 20.06 37.88 -16.07
C HIS A 88 18.84 37.38 -15.31
N SER A 89 18.36 38.22 -14.39
CA SER A 89 17.09 38.02 -13.67
C SER A 89 15.96 38.73 -14.44
N PRO A 90 14.76 38.13 -14.55
CA PRO A 90 13.60 38.82 -15.14
C PRO A 90 13.05 39.91 -14.20
N PHE A 91 13.47 39.94 -12.94
CA PHE A 91 13.05 40.95 -11.97
C PHE A 91 14.05 42.12 -11.90
N PRO A 92 13.57 43.38 -11.94
CA PRO A 92 14.39 44.54 -11.56
C PRO A 92 14.87 44.44 -10.11
N GLU A 93 16.07 44.94 -9.81
CA GLU A 93 16.69 44.84 -8.47
C GLU A 93 15.81 45.42 -7.34
N GLU A 94 15.07 46.49 -7.62
CA GLU A 94 14.17 47.14 -6.66
C GLU A 94 12.94 46.28 -6.33
N GLU A 95 12.47 45.48 -7.30
CA GLU A 95 11.28 44.64 -7.18
C GLU A 95 11.62 43.24 -6.63
N GLU A 96 12.85 42.78 -6.84
CA GLU A 96 13.33 41.46 -6.38
C GLU A 96 13.17 41.30 -4.86
N ARG A 97 13.46 42.34 -4.07
CA ARG A 97 13.30 42.30 -2.61
C ARG A 97 11.85 42.11 -2.17
N ILE A 98 10.93 42.80 -2.84
CA ILE A 98 9.49 42.71 -2.58
C ILE A 98 8.99 41.30 -2.94
N PHE A 99 9.50 40.76 -4.04
CA PHE A 99 9.15 39.42 -4.50
C PHE A 99 9.65 38.33 -3.53
N ILE A 100 10.88 38.45 -3.01
CA ILE A 100 11.41 37.56 -1.97
C ILE A 100 10.52 37.57 -0.72
N GLU A 101 10.12 38.76 -0.24
CA GLU A 101 9.27 38.87 0.95
C GLU A 101 7.90 38.20 0.74
N LYS A 102 7.31 38.32 -0.47
CA LYS A 102 6.07 37.62 -0.84
C LYS A 102 6.24 36.11 -0.87
N LEU A 103 7.35 35.60 -1.41
CA LEU A 103 7.68 34.18 -1.44
C LEU A 103 7.81 33.61 -0.02
N GLU A 104 8.49 34.33 0.89
CA GLU A 104 8.64 33.91 2.29
C GLU A 104 7.29 33.88 3.03
N LYS A 105 6.43 34.86 2.77
CA LYS A 105 5.07 34.94 3.34
C LYS A 105 4.04 34.01 2.68
N ARG A 106 4.38 33.42 1.52
CA ARG A 106 3.49 32.57 0.70
C ARG A 106 2.18 33.24 0.32
N SER A 107 2.24 34.53 -0.03
CA SER A 107 1.06 35.32 -0.41
C SER A 107 0.55 35.06 -1.83
N GLY A 108 1.20 34.16 -2.59
CA GLY A 108 0.89 33.88 -3.99
C GLY A 108 1.52 34.88 -4.97
N TYR A 109 1.37 34.60 -6.26
CA TYR A 109 1.89 35.40 -7.39
C TYR A 109 0.80 36.28 -8.00
N SER A 110 1.12 37.54 -8.27
CA SER A 110 0.33 38.44 -9.12
C SER A 110 0.47 38.09 -10.61
N GLY A 111 -0.40 38.65 -11.46
CA GLY A 111 -0.31 38.46 -12.92
C GLY A 111 1.03 38.92 -13.50
N TYR A 112 1.51 40.09 -13.07
CA TYR A 112 2.82 40.63 -13.46
C TYR A 112 4.00 39.70 -13.08
N GLU A 113 4.00 39.17 -11.85
CA GLU A 113 5.05 38.25 -11.42
C GLU A 113 5.03 36.92 -12.20
N LYS A 114 3.85 36.48 -12.65
CA LYS A 114 3.74 35.32 -13.54
C LYS A 114 4.35 35.62 -14.90
N GLU A 115 4.02 36.75 -15.52
CA GLU A 115 4.60 37.17 -16.81
C GLU A 115 6.13 37.21 -16.72
N ARG A 116 6.70 37.76 -15.63
CA ARG A 116 8.16 37.78 -15.40
C ARG A 116 8.75 36.38 -15.23
N LEU A 117 8.06 35.48 -14.55
CA LEU A 117 8.48 34.09 -14.43
C LEU A 117 8.42 33.32 -15.75
N GLU A 118 7.48 33.68 -16.63
CA GLU A 118 7.38 33.16 -18.01
C GLU A 118 8.49 33.73 -18.91
N GLU A 119 8.85 35.02 -18.75
CA GLU A 119 10.03 35.64 -19.38
C GLU A 119 11.33 34.94 -18.98
N GLY A 120 11.42 34.43 -17.74
CA GLY A 120 12.46 33.49 -17.28
C GLY A 120 13.84 34.10 -16.98
N PHE A 121 14.69 33.29 -16.34
CA PHE A 121 16.08 33.62 -16.01
C PHE A 121 17.02 33.20 -17.14
N VAL A 122 18.06 34.00 -17.39
CA VAL A 122 19.16 33.61 -18.28
C VAL A 122 20.35 33.18 -17.43
N MET A 123 20.79 31.95 -17.64
CA MET A 123 21.91 31.36 -16.91
C MET A 123 23.24 31.74 -17.57
N TRP A 124 24.34 31.53 -16.85
CA TRP A 124 25.69 31.91 -17.30
C TRP A 124 26.11 31.26 -18.63
N ASP A 125 25.65 30.03 -18.88
CA ASP A 125 25.91 29.27 -20.11
C ASP A 125 24.94 29.62 -21.26
N GLY A 126 24.06 30.60 -21.06
CA GLY A 126 23.04 31.01 -22.03
C GLY A 126 21.76 30.20 -21.97
N THR A 127 21.66 29.20 -21.09
CA THR A 127 20.41 28.46 -20.86
C THR A 127 19.31 29.41 -20.38
N HIS A 128 18.12 29.25 -20.93
CA HIS A 128 16.92 29.98 -20.53
C HIS A 128 16.06 29.12 -19.59
N LEU A 129 15.73 29.65 -18.41
CA LEU A 129 14.98 28.96 -17.35
C LEU A 129 13.69 29.72 -17.03
N ALA A 130 12.56 29.22 -17.51
CA ALA A 130 11.24 29.83 -17.28
C ALA A 130 10.36 28.97 -16.36
N PHE A 131 9.33 29.58 -15.77
CA PHE A 131 8.34 28.89 -14.93
C PHE A 131 6.93 29.18 -15.46
N ILE A 132 6.32 28.17 -16.10
CA ILE A 132 5.01 28.28 -16.75
C ILE A 132 4.06 27.29 -16.06
N ASP A 133 2.89 27.75 -15.59
CA ASP A 133 1.86 26.92 -14.94
C ASP A 133 2.39 26.00 -13.81
N GLY A 134 3.37 26.50 -13.03
CA GLY A 134 4.01 25.75 -11.95
C GLY A 134 4.93 24.62 -12.42
N ARG A 135 5.32 24.62 -13.70
CA ARG A 135 6.36 23.75 -14.27
C ARG A 135 7.59 24.58 -14.62
N MET A 136 8.75 23.96 -14.48
CA MET A 136 10.01 24.51 -14.99
C MET A 136 10.07 24.27 -16.50
N CYS A 137 10.55 25.24 -17.26
CA CYS A 137 10.88 25.07 -18.66
C CYS A 137 12.36 25.43 -18.86
N VAL A 138 13.10 24.61 -19.60
CA VAL A 138 14.51 24.85 -19.88
C VAL A 138 14.71 24.91 -21.39
N ASP A 139 15.17 26.05 -21.91
CA ASP A 139 15.25 26.39 -23.34
C ASP A 139 13.92 26.11 -24.07
N GLY A 140 12.80 26.55 -23.47
CA GLY A 140 11.45 26.39 -24.04
C GLY A 140 10.87 24.97 -23.97
N ARG A 141 11.62 23.97 -23.47
CA ARG A 141 11.11 22.61 -23.23
C ARG A 141 10.55 22.50 -21.82
N SER A 142 9.28 22.14 -21.69
CA SER A 142 8.65 21.91 -20.39
C SER A 142 9.26 20.69 -19.71
N HIS A 143 9.58 20.84 -18.43
CA HIS A 143 10.05 19.74 -17.59
C HIS A 143 8.86 18.89 -17.15
N ASP A 144 8.98 17.57 -17.30
CA ASP A 144 7.90 16.61 -17.02
C ASP A 144 7.59 16.47 -15.51
N ALA A 145 8.39 17.10 -14.66
CA ALA A 145 8.25 17.05 -13.22
C ALA A 145 7.68 18.32 -12.60
N ARG A 146 6.80 18.14 -11.61
CA ARG A 146 6.40 19.24 -10.73
C ARG A 146 7.52 19.54 -9.78
N ILE A 147 7.90 20.80 -9.67
CA ILE A 147 9.01 21.23 -8.84
C ILE A 147 8.55 22.01 -7.60
N PRO A 148 9.32 22.02 -6.51
CA PRO A 148 9.12 22.91 -5.37
C PRO A 148 9.42 24.38 -5.73
N THR A 149 8.59 24.98 -6.60
CA THR A 149 8.85 26.27 -7.27
C THR A 149 9.22 27.38 -6.29
N GLU A 150 8.46 27.59 -5.21
CA GLU A 150 8.75 28.65 -4.22
C GLU A 150 10.15 28.51 -3.62
N GLN A 151 10.54 27.28 -3.26
CA GLN A 151 11.85 27.02 -2.66
C GLN A 151 12.98 27.19 -3.69
N TYR A 152 12.75 26.84 -4.96
CA TYR A 152 13.72 27.10 -6.04
C TYR A 152 13.87 28.58 -6.34
N LEU A 153 12.78 29.34 -6.39
CA LEU A 153 12.84 30.79 -6.62
C LEU A 153 13.61 31.49 -5.51
N LEU A 154 13.39 31.10 -4.24
CA LEU A 154 14.17 31.64 -3.12
C LEU A 154 15.68 31.38 -3.26
N LEU A 155 16.09 30.23 -3.80
CA LEU A 155 17.50 29.94 -4.07
C LEU A 155 18.02 30.73 -5.28
N LEU A 156 17.24 30.81 -6.37
CA LEU A 156 17.60 31.56 -7.58
C LEU A 156 17.82 33.05 -7.31
N LEU A 157 17.05 33.65 -6.40
CA LEU A 157 17.12 35.06 -6.05
C LEU A 157 18.16 35.36 -4.96
N ASN A 158 18.76 34.34 -4.33
CA ASN A 158 19.79 34.53 -3.32
C ASN A 158 21.20 34.44 -3.93
N SER A 159 21.78 35.60 -4.26
CA SER A 159 23.11 35.71 -4.89
C SER A 159 24.22 35.08 -4.06
N ASP A 160 24.19 35.26 -2.74
CA ASP A 160 25.23 34.75 -1.85
C ASP A 160 25.22 33.22 -1.77
N GLN A 161 24.05 32.59 -1.86
CA GLN A 161 23.93 31.14 -1.77
C GLN A 161 24.14 30.41 -3.09
N ARG A 162 23.85 31.05 -4.23
CA ARG A 162 23.87 30.39 -5.55
C ARG A 162 25.24 30.35 -6.24
N LYS A 163 26.17 31.24 -5.88
CA LYS A 163 27.51 31.33 -6.50
C LYS A 163 28.25 29.99 -6.44
N GLY A 164 28.90 29.63 -7.55
CA GLY A 164 29.69 28.41 -7.68
C GLY A 164 28.89 27.12 -7.87
N TRP A 165 27.55 27.19 -8.03
CA TRP A 165 26.68 26.01 -8.17
C TRP A 165 25.96 25.95 -9.52
N ASP A 166 25.93 24.76 -10.14
CA ASP A 166 25.13 24.48 -11.34
C ASP A 166 23.67 24.21 -10.94
N LEU A 167 22.91 25.29 -10.83
CA LEU A 167 21.50 25.23 -10.40
C LEU A 167 20.62 24.39 -11.34
N ILE A 168 20.90 24.37 -12.65
CA ILE A 168 20.12 23.56 -13.61
C ILE A 168 20.31 22.07 -13.28
N LYS A 169 21.55 21.62 -13.11
CA LYS A 169 21.83 20.22 -12.73
C LYS A 169 21.15 19.86 -11.41
N LEU A 170 21.21 20.73 -10.41
CA LEU A 170 20.52 20.53 -9.14
C LEU A 170 19.02 20.37 -9.32
N PHE A 171 18.36 21.31 -10.02
CA PHE A 171 16.90 21.28 -10.18
C PHE A 171 16.42 20.05 -10.96
N LEU A 172 17.13 19.68 -12.02
CA LEU A 172 16.85 18.46 -12.77
C LEU A 172 17.00 17.23 -11.87
N ALA A 173 18.12 17.07 -11.17
CA ALA A 173 18.35 15.89 -10.34
C ALA A 173 17.41 15.81 -9.12
N ILE A 174 17.02 16.93 -8.50
CA ILE A 174 16.03 16.92 -7.41
C ILE A 174 14.70 16.34 -7.90
N SER A 175 14.29 16.63 -9.14
CA SER A 175 13.05 16.08 -9.67
C SER A 175 13.04 14.56 -9.80
N GLY A 176 14.21 13.95 -10.03
CA GLY A 176 14.36 12.49 -10.13
C GLY A 176 14.26 11.75 -8.80
N ILE A 177 14.30 12.44 -7.66
CA ILE A 177 14.29 11.81 -6.33
C ILE A 177 12.95 11.86 -5.59
N TYR A 178 11.91 12.58 -6.02
CA TYR A 178 10.62 12.56 -5.26
C TYR A 178 9.40 12.20 -6.07
N GLN A 179 9.57 11.95 -7.37
CA GLN A 179 8.49 11.55 -8.26
C GLN A 179 9.00 10.59 -9.32
N THR A 180 8.08 9.83 -9.87
CA THR A 180 8.29 8.94 -11.02
C THR A 180 8.16 9.73 -12.31
N ILE A 181 9.06 9.48 -13.25
CA ILE A 181 9.09 10.05 -14.59
C ILE A 181 8.77 8.91 -15.55
N ASP A 182 7.80 9.13 -16.43
CA ASP A 182 7.34 8.13 -17.41
C ASP A 182 7.52 8.70 -18.82
N LEU A 183 8.41 8.09 -19.61
CA LEU A 183 8.72 8.56 -20.96
C LEU A 183 7.59 8.29 -21.96
N GLN A 184 6.73 7.31 -21.66
CA GLN A 184 5.62 6.94 -22.55
C GLN A 184 4.40 7.86 -22.43
N GLY A 185 4.50 8.94 -21.64
CA GLY A 185 3.50 10.00 -21.65
C GLY A 185 2.12 9.54 -21.17
N ARG A 186 2.02 8.54 -20.29
CA ARG A 186 0.74 8.29 -19.61
C ARG A 186 0.35 9.59 -18.91
N PRO A 187 -0.81 10.19 -19.22
CA PRO A 187 -1.13 11.51 -18.71
C PRO A 187 -1.10 11.50 -17.18
N GLN A 188 -0.11 12.17 -16.59
CA GLN A 188 0.05 12.31 -15.13
C GLN A 188 -1.18 12.95 -14.47
N ARG A 189 -2.10 13.54 -15.25
CA ARG A 189 -3.42 13.99 -14.80
C ARG A 189 -4.29 12.84 -14.30
N TYR A 190 -4.21 11.66 -14.95
CA TYR A 190 -4.97 10.47 -14.60
C TYR A 190 -4.52 9.92 -13.24
N ILE A 191 -3.20 9.78 -13.04
CA ILE A 191 -2.58 9.31 -11.79
C ILE A 191 -2.90 10.27 -10.62
N GLN A 192 -2.77 11.59 -10.81
CA GLN A 192 -2.99 12.56 -9.73
C GLN A 192 -4.46 12.82 -9.39
N ARG A 193 -5.40 12.72 -10.34
CA ARG A 193 -6.86 12.79 -10.05
C ARG A 193 -7.36 11.51 -9.39
N PHE A 194 -6.93 10.33 -9.84
CA PHE A 194 -7.20 9.06 -9.16
C PHE A 194 -6.71 9.08 -7.70
N HIS A 195 -5.50 9.59 -7.45
CA HIS A 195 -4.92 9.67 -6.11
C HIS A 195 -5.58 10.71 -5.18
N ARG A 196 -6.26 11.74 -5.74
CA ARG A 196 -7.04 12.71 -4.96
C ARG A 196 -8.44 12.19 -4.61
N LEU A 197 -9.05 11.38 -5.47
CA LEU A 197 -10.42 10.88 -5.31
C LEU A 197 -10.52 9.69 -4.33
N PHE A 198 -9.49 8.83 -4.22
CA PHE A 198 -9.59 7.55 -3.48
C PHE A 198 -8.83 7.46 -2.15
N GLY A 199 -8.39 8.59 -1.57
CA GLY A 199 -8.00 8.71 -0.15
C GLY A 199 -6.80 7.88 0.36
N GLN A 200 -6.31 6.90 -0.39
CA GLN A 200 -5.10 6.17 -0.09
C GLN A 200 -3.95 6.75 -0.90
N ILE A 201 -3.17 7.61 -0.23
CA ILE A 201 -1.81 7.96 -0.65
C ILE A 201 -0.92 6.71 -0.49
N GLN A 202 -1.16 5.64 -1.25
CA GLN A 202 -0.08 4.75 -1.64
C GLN A 202 0.70 5.50 -2.71
N ARG A 203 1.58 6.39 -2.24
CA ARG A 203 2.63 7.00 -3.04
C ARG A 203 3.25 5.89 -3.84
N GLU A 204 3.44 6.09 -5.13
CA GLU A 204 4.41 5.31 -5.86
C GLU A 204 5.71 5.38 -5.05
N LEU A 205 6.07 4.24 -4.45
CA LEU A 205 7.22 4.15 -3.59
C LEU A 205 8.41 4.16 -4.52
N LEU A 206 8.93 5.36 -4.78
CA LEU A 206 10.22 5.52 -5.44
C LEU A 206 11.22 4.60 -4.74
N THR A 207 12.07 3.95 -5.49
CA THR A 207 13.18 3.17 -4.93
C THR A 207 14.49 3.91 -5.20
N PRO A 208 15.59 3.59 -4.49
CA PRO A 208 16.91 4.12 -4.84
C PRO A 208 17.30 3.81 -6.28
N PHE A 209 16.85 2.67 -6.83
CA PHE A 209 17.06 2.31 -8.22
C PHE A 209 16.31 3.24 -9.17
N ASP A 210 15.07 3.60 -8.85
CA ASP A 210 14.31 4.57 -9.64
C ASP A 210 14.98 5.95 -9.61
N ALA A 211 15.39 6.40 -8.42
CA ALA A 211 16.12 7.66 -8.28
C ALA A 211 17.40 7.65 -9.11
N PHE A 212 18.22 6.60 -8.98
CA PHE A 212 19.43 6.39 -9.78
C PHE A 212 19.21 6.57 -11.28
N VAL A 213 18.27 5.82 -11.85
CA VAL A 213 18.07 5.82 -13.30
C VAL A 213 17.52 7.17 -13.77
N GLN A 214 16.56 7.73 -13.03
CA GLN A 214 15.91 9.00 -13.38
C GLN A 214 16.86 10.19 -13.27
N THR A 215 17.62 10.32 -12.18
CA THR A 215 18.55 11.44 -11.99
C THR A 215 19.66 11.38 -13.03
N SER A 216 20.20 10.19 -13.30
CA SER A 216 21.22 9.99 -14.32
C SER A 216 20.71 10.35 -15.71
N PHE A 217 19.51 9.90 -16.07
CA PHE A 217 18.88 10.23 -17.35
C PHE A 217 18.68 11.73 -17.55
N LEU A 218 18.13 12.44 -16.56
CA LEU A 218 17.88 13.87 -16.67
C LEU A 218 19.17 14.68 -16.82
N LEU A 219 20.22 14.33 -16.08
CA LEU A 219 21.51 15.00 -16.20
C LEU A 219 22.16 14.72 -17.55
N GLU A 220 22.08 13.47 -18.05
CA GLU A 220 22.63 13.12 -19.36
C GLU A 220 21.92 13.85 -20.50
N GLN A 221 20.59 13.93 -20.43
CA GLN A 221 19.77 14.65 -21.39
C GLN A 221 20.13 16.14 -21.44
N ASN A 222 20.39 16.76 -20.28
CA ASN A 222 20.84 18.15 -20.19
C ASN A 222 22.23 18.36 -20.81
N GLU A 223 23.19 17.50 -20.50
CA GLU A 223 24.55 17.57 -21.08
C GLU A 223 24.54 17.40 -22.60
N ARG A 224 23.68 16.52 -23.11
CA ARG A 224 23.46 16.33 -24.56
C ARG A 224 22.89 17.58 -25.21
N ARG A 225 21.92 18.25 -24.56
CA ARG A 225 21.33 19.50 -25.07
C ARG A 225 22.39 20.57 -25.32
N LYS A 226 23.45 20.62 -24.51
CA LYS A 226 24.53 21.60 -24.62
C LYS A 226 25.55 21.29 -25.74
N LYS A 227 25.61 20.06 -26.25
CA LYS A 227 26.55 19.66 -27.32
C LYS A 227 25.94 19.94 -28.70
N LYS A 228 26.76 20.42 -29.66
CA LYS A 228 26.32 20.59 -31.06
C LYS A 228 25.93 19.24 -31.67
N PRO A 229 24.87 19.15 -32.50
CA PRO A 229 24.40 17.91 -33.11
C PRO A 229 25.37 17.47 -34.22
N PHE A 230 26.51 16.90 -33.84
CA PHE A 230 27.39 16.19 -34.76
C PHE A 230 27.34 14.71 -34.38
N TYR A 231 26.55 13.96 -35.16
CA TYR A 231 26.40 12.51 -35.19
C TYR A 231 25.59 11.80 -34.09
N SER A 232 24.62 11.01 -34.58
CA SER A 232 24.00 9.80 -34.01
C SER A 232 23.32 9.90 -32.65
N GLU A 233 22.05 9.48 -32.61
CA GLU A 233 21.33 9.03 -31.42
C GLU A 233 22.02 7.80 -30.81
N GLU A 234 23.19 7.96 -30.19
CA GLU A 234 23.76 6.89 -29.37
C GLU A 234 22.76 6.60 -28.23
N ARG A 235 22.20 5.38 -28.25
CA ARG A 235 21.39 4.86 -27.16
C ARG A 235 22.30 4.73 -25.94
N ASN A 236 22.21 5.68 -25.01
CA ASN A 236 22.96 5.60 -23.76
C ASN A 236 22.19 4.74 -22.75
N TRP A 237 22.96 4.09 -21.88
CA TRP A 237 22.45 3.15 -20.87
C TRP A 237 21.34 3.76 -20.01
N SER A 238 21.40 5.07 -19.68
CA SER A 238 20.38 5.72 -18.85
C SER A 238 19.03 5.83 -19.55
N TYR A 239 19.03 6.10 -20.86
CA TYR A 239 17.82 6.15 -21.68
C TYR A 239 17.22 4.75 -21.88
N ASP A 240 18.07 3.74 -22.14
CA ASP A 240 17.62 2.35 -22.22
C ASP A 240 16.96 1.90 -20.91
N LEU A 241 17.62 2.15 -19.77
CA LEU A 241 17.07 1.81 -18.45
C LEU A 241 15.77 2.60 -18.15
N MET A 242 15.70 3.88 -18.52
CA MET A 242 14.48 4.67 -18.35
C MET A 242 13.32 4.14 -19.20
N ASN A 243 13.58 3.76 -20.46
CA ASN A 243 12.58 3.13 -21.32
C ASN A 243 12.12 1.79 -20.75
N ARG A 244 13.07 0.97 -20.27
CA ARG A 244 12.76 -0.31 -19.61
C ARG A 244 11.96 -0.10 -18.32
N LEU A 245 12.15 0.99 -17.58
CA LEU A 245 11.39 1.30 -16.36
C LEU A 245 10.02 1.92 -16.62
N SER A 246 9.86 2.62 -17.75
CA SER A 246 8.63 3.31 -18.15
C SER A 246 7.46 2.31 -18.26
N GLY A 247 6.26 2.74 -17.86
CA GLY A 247 5.06 1.89 -17.84
C GLY A 247 5.01 0.73 -16.83
N ARG A 248 6.08 0.45 -16.06
CA ARG A 248 6.10 -0.66 -15.06
C ARG A 248 5.44 -0.28 -13.73
N ARG A 249 4.71 -1.24 -13.14
CA ARG A 249 4.17 -1.10 -11.77
C ARG A 249 5.28 -1.18 -10.70
N PRO A 250 5.11 -0.61 -9.50
CA PRO A 250 6.14 -0.59 -8.46
C PRO A 250 6.77 -1.96 -8.13
N ARG A 251 5.96 -3.03 -8.06
CA ARG A 251 6.46 -4.39 -7.84
C ARG A 251 7.33 -4.90 -8.98
N GLN A 252 6.99 -4.56 -10.23
CA GLN A 252 7.76 -4.95 -11.41
C GLN A 252 9.08 -4.17 -11.48
N ARG A 253 9.08 -2.88 -11.11
CA ARG A 253 10.31 -2.06 -11.00
C ARG A 253 11.29 -2.64 -9.98
N MET A 254 10.79 -3.08 -8.82
CA MET A 254 11.62 -3.77 -7.82
C MET A 254 12.19 -5.11 -8.33
N LYS A 255 11.37 -5.93 -9.01
CA LYS A 255 11.86 -7.17 -9.63
C LYS A 255 12.94 -6.88 -10.68
N PHE A 256 12.73 -5.85 -11.49
CA PHE A 256 13.69 -5.40 -12.50
C PHE A 256 15.01 -4.95 -11.87
N ALA A 257 14.98 -4.11 -10.84
CA ALA A 257 16.18 -3.69 -10.11
C ALA A 257 16.99 -4.87 -9.55
N ARG A 258 16.32 -5.88 -8.99
CA ARG A 258 16.98 -7.11 -8.50
C ARG A 258 17.59 -7.92 -9.64
N ARG A 259 16.87 -8.07 -10.76
CA ARG A 259 17.38 -8.77 -11.96
C ARG A 259 18.61 -8.05 -12.50
N PHE A 260 18.59 -6.73 -12.58
CA PHE A 260 19.68 -5.90 -13.06
C PHE A 260 21.00 -6.14 -12.29
N ILE A 261 20.93 -6.29 -10.96
CA ILE A 261 22.10 -6.64 -10.15
C ILE A 261 22.48 -8.12 -10.32
N ARG A 262 21.49 -9.02 -10.27
CA ARG A 262 21.72 -10.48 -10.33
C ARG A 262 22.36 -10.93 -11.65
N THR A 263 22.01 -10.26 -12.74
CA THR A 263 22.53 -10.52 -14.09
C THR A 263 23.85 -9.78 -14.37
N GLU A 264 24.35 -9.03 -13.39
CA GLU A 264 25.55 -8.18 -13.52
C GLU A 264 25.47 -7.10 -14.61
N GLU A 265 24.26 -6.78 -15.09
CA GLU A 265 24.03 -5.65 -16.01
C GLU A 265 24.56 -4.34 -15.42
N ASN A 266 24.57 -4.20 -14.08
CA ASN A 266 25.12 -3.03 -13.39
C ASN A 266 26.61 -2.78 -13.66
N ARG A 267 27.40 -3.84 -13.89
CA ARG A 267 28.85 -3.74 -14.16
C ARG A 267 29.16 -3.33 -15.60
N THR A 268 28.17 -3.41 -16.49
CA THR A 268 28.30 -2.99 -17.89
C THR A 268 28.14 -1.49 -18.08
N ILE A 269 27.71 -0.76 -17.03
CA ILE A 269 27.57 0.69 -17.07
C ILE A 269 28.94 1.33 -17.21
N ALA A 270 29.08 2.22 -18.20
CA ALA A 270 30.32 2.96 -18.40
C ALA A 270 30.67 3.84 -17.19
N PRO A 271 31.97 4.01 -16.86
CA PRO A 271 32.40 4.93 -15.81
C PRO A 271 31.80 6.32 -16.02
N SER A 272 31.24 6.89 -14.95
CA SER A 272 30.55 8.18 -14.99
C SER A 272 31.15 9.14 -13.96
N LYS A 273 31.03 10.44 -14.24
CA LYS A 273 31.37 11.53 -13.33
C LYS A 273 30.42 11.63 -12.11
N TRP A 274 29.34 10.86 -12.09
CA TRP A 274 28.35 10.88 -11.01
C TRP A 274 28.64 9.81 -9.95
N PRO A 275 28.85 10.19 -8.67
CA PRO A 275 29.25 9.26 -7.62
C PRO A 275 28.32 8.06 -7.44
N TRP A 276 27.01 8.28 -7.55
CA TRP A 276 26.04 7.20 -7.37
C TRP A 276 26.10 6.16 -8.50
N VAL A 277 26.41 6.55 -9.75
CA VAL A 277 26.55 5.60 -10.86
C VAL A 277 27.71 4.64 -10.59
N GLN A 278 28.83 5.18 -10.12
CA GLN A 278 29.99 4.39 -9.74
C GLN A 278 29.62 3.37 -8.63
N ARG A 279 28.90 3.82 -7.59
CA ARG A 279 28.43 2.92 -6.51
C ARG A 279 27.51 1.80 -7.01
N TRP A 280 26.66 2.06 -8.00
CA TRP A 280 25.83 1.02 -8.62
C TRP A 280 26.66 0.05 -9.46
N SER A 281 27.67 0.55 -10.18
CA SER A 281 28.56 -0.29 -10.99
C SER A 281 29.46 -1.22 -10.16
N GLU A 282 29.87 -0.77 -8.97
CA GLU A 282 30.74 -1.51 -8.04
C GLU A 282 29.96 -2.49 -7.15
N LEU A 283 28.63 -2.49 -7.20
CA LEU A 283 27.79 -3.32 -6.34
C LEU A 283 27.95 -4.83 -6.66
N ALA A 284 28.12 -5.64 -5.61
CA ALA A 284 28.22 -7.10 -5.74
C ALA A 284 26.85 -7.76 -5.99
N SER A 285 26.85 -8.88 -6.72
CA SER A 285 25.63 -9.60 -7.12
C SER A 285 24.84 -10.25 -5.97
N GLN A 286 25.46 -10.41 -4.79
CA GLN A 286 24.86 -11.04 -3.60
C GLN A 286 24.18 -10.05 -2.64
N VAL A 287 24.10 -8.77 -2.97
CA VAL A 287 23.54 -7.76 -2.07
C VAL A 287 22.01 -7.84 -2.04
N GLU A 288 21.44 -8.07 -0.86
CA GLU A 288 20.00 -7.95 -0.65
C GLU A 288 19.56 -6.47 -0.71
N LEU A 289 18.77 -6.12 -1.72
CA LEU A 289 18.11 -4.82 -1.77
C LEU A 289 17.02 -4.74 -0.69
N SER A 290 17.35 -4.09 0.42
CA SER A 290 16.42 -3.79 1.50
C SER A 290 15.25 -2.94 1.00
N ASN A 291 14.02 -3.37 1.27
CA ASN A 291 12.79 -2.67 0.85
C ASN A 291 12.46 -1.51 1.80
N VAL A 292 13.35 -0.52 1.83
CA VAL A 292 13.26 0.65 2.71
C VAL A 292 12.37 1.70 2.06
N LYS A 293 11.54 2.37 2.86
CA LYS A 293 10.72 3.48 2.35
C LYS A 293 11.60 4.67 1.98
N TYR A 294 11.47 5.12 0.75
CA TYR A 294 12.31 6.17 0.21
C TYR A 294 12.23 7.50 0.98
N PRO A 295 13.37 8.18 1.20
CA PRO A 295 13.46 9.32 2.11
C PRO A 295 12.76 10.59 1.65
N PHE A 296 12.76 10.86 0.34
CA PHE A 296 12.38 12.16 -0.18
C PHE A 296 10.93 12.17 -0.67
N MET A 297 10.28 13.32 -0.48
CA MET A 297 8.89 13.51 -0.88
C MET A 297 8.51 14.99 -0.89
N VAL A 298 7.50 15.36 -1.68
CA VAL A 298 6.88 16.70 -1.61
C VAL A 298 5.58 16.62 -0.80
N ASN A 299 5.34 17.59 0.07
CA ASN A 299 4.11 17.66 0.85
C ASN A 299 2.96 18.36 0.07
N ALA A 300 1.75 18.38 0.65
CA ALA A 300 0.59 19.00 0.00
C ALA A 300 0.73 20.51 -0.27
N LYS A 301 1.69 21.17 0.39
CA LYS A 301 2.01 22.60 0.22
C LYS A 301 3.16 22.83 -0.77
N GLY A 302 3.58 21.81 -1.53
CA GLY A 302 4.67 21.93 -2.49
C GLY A 302 6.08 21.97 -1.89
N VAL A 303 6.26 21.66 -0.61
CA VAL A 303 7.56 21.72 0.08
C VAL A 303 8.25 20.35 0.07
N LEU A 304 9.51 20.31 -0.34
CA LEU A 304 10.35 19.12 -0.27
C LEU A 304 10.67 18.76 1.18
N CYS A 305 10.42 17.51 1.53
CA CYS A 305 10.55 17.00 2.89
C CYS A 305 11.38 15.71 2.92
N PHE A 306 12.15 15.58 3.99
CA PHE A 306 12.88 14.38 4.38
C PHE A 306 12.04 13.56 5.35
N ARG A 307 11.97 12.24 5.11
CA ARG A 307 11.24 11.29 5.95
C ARG A 307 12.13 10.84 7.10
N THR A 308 11.68 11.05 8.33
CA THR A 308 12.49 10.84 9.53
C THR A 308 11.76 9.99 10.56
N LEU A 309 12.48 9.18 11.33
CA LEU A 309 11.92 8.37 12.40
C LEU A 309 11.84 9.15 13.72
N THR A 310 10.76 8.99 14.47
CA THR A 310 10.63 9.47 15.85
C THR A 310 11.10 8.42 16.84
N LYS A 311 11.36 8.80 18.09
CA LYS A 311 11.68 7.86 19.19
C LYS A 311 10.66 6.72 19.32
N ASN A 312 9.39 7.00 19.02
CA ASN A 312 8.29 6.04 19.16
C ASN A 312 8.09 5.17 17.91
N GLY A 313 9.03 5.18 16.96
CA GLY A 313 8.91 4.45 15.69
C GLY A 313 7.91 5.05 14.69
N SER A 314 7.32 6.22 15.00
CA SER A 314 6.43 6.93 14.07
C SER A 314 7.23 7.76 13.06
N VAL A 315 6.61 8.06 11.91
CA VAL A 315 7.28 8.76 10.82
C VAL A 315 6.89 10.23 10.83
N ARG A 316 7.89 11.11 10.86
CA ARG A 316 7.74 12.56 10.71
C ARG A 316 8.32 13.02 9.37
N ARG A 317 7.86 14.18 8.91
CA ARG A 317 8.36 14.86 7.71
C ARG A 317 9.11 16.11 8.16
N ALA A 318 10.38 16.22 7.83
CA ALA A 318 11.22 17.37 8.10
C ALA A 318 11.40 18.18 6.80
N PRO A 319 11.01 19.46 6.73
CA PRO A 319 11.27 20.31 5.57
C PRO A 319 12.78 20.39 5.29
N ILE A 320 13.17 20.23 4.02
CA ILE A 320 14.57 20.34 3.58
C ILE A 320 14.85 21.81 3.20
N PRO A 321 15.86 22.46 3.79
CA PRO A 321 16.37 23.75 3.33
C PRO A 321 16.97 23.66 1.93
N PHE A 322 16.79 24.67 1.10
CA PHE A 322 17.30 24.68 -0.28
C PHE A 322 18.69 25.31 -0.33
N LEU A 323 19.63 24.62 0.32
CA LEU A 323 21.03 24.98 0.28
C LEU A 323 21.72 24.08 -0.78
N PRO A 324 22.43 24.62 -1.77
CA PRO A 324 22.97 23.83 -2.88
C PRO A 324 23.83 22.63 -2.47
N GLY A 325 24.76 22.82 -1.51
CA GLY A 325 25.63 21.73 -1.03
C GLY A 325 24.84 20.60 -0.36
N LEU A 326 23.89 20.97 0.49
CA LEU A 326 22.97 20.00 1.11
C LEU A 326 22.13 19.25 0.06
N LEU A 327 21.58 19.96 -0.93
CA LEU A 327 20.78 19.36 -1.99
C LEU A 327 21.63 18.39 -2.83
N ALA A 328 22.84 18.81 -3.24
CA ALA A 328 23.76 18.00 -4.02
C ALA A 328 24.09 16.67 -3.32
N GLY A 329 24.45 16.75 -2.03
CA GLY A 329 24.77 15.59 -1.21
C GLY A 329 23.57 14.66 -1.00
N LEU A 330 22.39 15.22 -0.70
CA LEU A 330 21.16 14.44 -0.52
C LEU A 330 20.70 13.73 -1.79
N ILE A 331 20.84 14.36 -2.97
CA ILE A 331 20.55 13.74 -4.27
C ILE A 331 21.51 12.58 -4.52
N SER A 332 22.81 12.79 -4.26
CA SER A 332 23.82 11.75 -4.42
C SER A 332 23.52 10.55 -3.52
N TRP A 333 23.27 10.78 -2.23
CA TRP A 333 22.90 9.71 -1.29
C TRP A 333 21.57 9.05 -1.67
N GLY A 334 20.56 9.84 -2.07
CA GLY A 334 19.24 9.35 -2.48
C GLY A 334 19.24 8.51 -3.75
N SER A 335 20.22 8.74 -4.63
CA SER A 335 20.42 7.99 -5.87
C SER A 335 21.36 6.80 -5.68
N SER A 336 21.98 6.65 -4.50
CA SER A 336 22.94 5.58 -4.22
C SER A 336 22.23 4.30 -3.71
N PRO A 337 22.79 3.10 -3.95
CA PRO A 337 22.19 1.87 -3.43
C PRO A 337 22.26 1.85 -1.90
N HIS A 338 21.24 1.33 -1.22
CA HIS A 338 21.21 1.30 0.26
C HIS A 338 22.34 0.48 0.90
N ALA A 339 22.95 -0.44 0.15
CA ALA A 339 24.10 -1.21 0.59
C ALA A 339 25.45 -0.50 0.39
N SER A 340 25.47 0.68 -0.24
CA SER A 340 26.65 1.54 -0.23
C SER A 340 26.72 2.30 1.10
N LYS A 341 27.93 2.72 1.47
CA LYS A 341 28.20 3.52 2.67
C LYS A 341 27.33 4.77 2.76
N GLU A 342 27.10 5.47 1.65
CA GLU A 342 26.27 6.66 1.57
C GLU A 342 24.77 6.34 1.64
N GLY A 343 24.37 5.20 1.09
CA GLY A 343 23.02 4.65 1.28
C GLY A 343 22.74 4.30 2.74
N GLU A 344 23.70 3.71 3.44
CA GLU A 344 23.61 3.44 4.88
C GLU A 344 23.59 4.73 5.69
N TRP A 345 24.41 5.73 5.33
CA TRP A 345 24.40 7.06 5.96
C TRP A 345 23.05 7.76 5.82
N LEU A 346 22.42 7.68 4.65
CA LEU A 346 21.09 8.21 4.43
C LEU A 346 20.06 7.58 5.37
N VAL A 347 20.04 6.25 5.44
CA VAL A 347 19.14 5.49 6.31
C VAL A 347 19.42 5.80 7.79
N ALA A 348 20.69 5.83 8.20
CA ALA A 348 21.10 6.20 9.54
C ALA A 348 20.70 7.64 9.90
N ALA A 349 20.77 8.57 8.94
CA ALA A 349 20.33 9.95 9.14
C ALA A 349 18.82 10.03 9.36
N GLN A 350 18.03 9.24 8.62
CA GLN A 350 16.58 9.15 8.84
C GLN A 350 16.25 8.61 10.24
N MET A 351 17.02 7.64 10.73
CA MET A 351 16.80 6.97 12.03
C MET A 351 17.26 7.81 13.21
N ASN A 352 18.41 8.48 13.10
CA ASN A 352 18.98 9.36 14.12
C ASN A 352 18.42 10.79 14.08
N TRP A 353 17.50 11.09 13.14
CA TRP A 353 17.09 12.48 12.90
C TRP A 353 16.46 13.16 14.11
N THR A 354 15.66 12.45 14.90
CA THR A 354 14.92 13.06 16.03
C THR A 354 15.56 12.74 17.36
N ALA A 355 15.92 11.48 17.57
CA ALA A 355 16.59 10.93 18.73
C ALA A 355 17.73 10.01 18.26
N PRO A 356 18.81 9.87 19.03
CA PRO A 356 19.86 8.91 18.74
C PRO A 356 19.26 7.50 18.72
N TYR A 357 19.77 6.67 17.82
CA TYR A 357 19.40 5.28 17.73
C TYR A 357 19.85 4.56 19.01
N GLU A 358 18.89 4.09 19.81
CA GLU A 358 19.16 3.21 20.94
C GLU A 358 19.28 1.78 20.40
N ASN A 359 20.45 1.15 20.56
CA ASN A 359 20.67 -0.24 20.14
C ASN A 359 19.56 -1.15 20.71
N ALA A 360 18.96 -1.95 19.83
CA ALA A 360 17.88 -2.86 20.17
C ALA A 360 18.32 -4.03 21.07
N GLU A 361 19.63 -4.26 21.21
CA GLU A 361 20.20 -5.35 22.02
C GLU A 361 19.76 -5.27 23.49
N THR A 362 19.52 -4.06 24.01
CA THR A 362 18.80 -3.89 25.28
C THR A 362 17.31 -3.71 25.00
N ALA A 363 16.57 -4.82 25.00
CA ALA A 363 15.12 -4.79 25.04
C ALA A 363 14.64 -3.79 26.09
N SER A 364 13.78 -2.83 25.69
CA SER A 364 13.37 -1.73 26.55
C SER A 364 12.70 -2.23 27.84
N VAL A 365 12.78 -1.46 28.93
CA VAL A 365 12.14 -1.84 30.21
C VAL A 365 10.64 -2.14 30.04
N PRO A 366 9.85 -1.34 29.28
CA PRO A 366 8.45 -1.68 29.00
C PRO A 366 8.29 -3.00 28.24
N PHE A 367 9.16 -3.28 27.26
CA PHE A 367 9.14 -4.54 26.52
C PHE A 367 9.41 -5.73 27.45
N ARG A 368 10.46 -5.66 28.28
CA ARG A 368 10.79 -6.73 29.25
C ARG A 368 9.63 -6.99 30.21
N ARG A 369 9.04 -5.94 30.78
CA ARG A 369 7.86 -6.05 31.66
C ARG A 369 6.68 -6.70 30.94
N SER A 370 6.44 -6.36 29.68
CA SER A 370 5.35 -6.97 28.91
C SER A 370 5.58 -8.45 28.60
N MET A 371 6.83 -8.85 28.36
CA MET A 371 7.18 -10.26 28.15
C MET A 371 7.11 -11.06 29.46
N GLN A 372 7.44 -10.44 30.59
CA GLN A 372 7.23 -11.01 31.92
C GLN A 372 5.73 -11.19 32.22
N PHE A 373 4.89 -10.22 31.85
CA PHE A 373 3.44 -10.33 31.99
C PHE A 373 2.86 -11.47 31.14
N LEU A 374 3.25 -11.56 29.86
CA LEU A 374 2.86 -12.69 29.01
C LEU A 374 3.27 -14.03 29.62
N ARG A 375 4.49 -14.14 30.14
CA ARG A 375 4.95 -15.34 30.84
C ARG A 375 4.07 -15.64 32.06
N GLY A 376 3.77 -14.63 32.88
CA GLY A 376 2.92 -14.78 34.06
C GLY A 376 1.55 -15.35 33.70
N VAL A 377 0.94 -14.88 32.61
CA VAL A 377 -0.32 -15.43 32.10
C VAL A 377 -0.17 -16.89 31.68
N LEU A 378 0.88 -17.26 30.92
CA LEU A 378 1.09 -18.64 30.50
C LEU A 378 1.36 -19.59 31.69
N GLN A 379 2.04 -19.11 32.74
CA GLN A 379 2.29 -19.90 33.95
C GLN A 379 1.07 -20.04 34.86
N GLN A 380 0.14 -19.10 34.81
CA GLN A 380 -1.10 -19.16 35.58
C GLN A 380 -2.06 -20.25 35.04
N PHE A 381 -1.98 -20.59 33.75
CA PHE A 381 -2.84 -21.57 33.09
C PHE A 381 -2.00 -22.70 32.44
N PRO A 382 -1.26 -23.51 33.23
CA PRO A 382 -0.34 -24.51 32.69
C PRO A 382 -1.06 -25.70 32.01
N ASP A 383 -2.31 -25.97 32.39
CA ASP A 383 -3.11 -27.06 31.85
C ASP A 383 -3.90 -26.67 30.58
N ASP A 384 -3.95 -25.37 30.26
CA ASP A 384 -4.76 -24.83 29.16
C ASP A 384 -3.95 -24.01 28.16
N THR A 385 -2.66 -23.80 28.42
CA THR A 385 -1.74 -23.11 27.51
C THR A 385 -0.46 -23.90 27.32
N TRP A 386 -0.04 -24.03 26.06
CA TRP A 386 1.20 -24.72 25.71
C TRP A 386 2.04 -23.87 24.76
N VAL A 387 3.36 -23.97 24.94
CA VAL A 387 4.34 -23.26 24.13
C VAL A 387 5.15 -24.27 23.32
N HIS A 388 5.29 -24.03 22.02
CA HIS A 388 6.24 -24.77 21.20
C HIS A 388 6.88 -23.86 20.16
N ARG A 389 8.18 -23.60 20.31
CA ARG A 389 8.94 -22.65 19.47
C ARG A 389 8.25 -21.27 19.49
N GLU A 390 7.98 -20.71 18.32
CA GLU A 390 7.32 -19.40 18.13
C GLU A 390 5.77 -19.46 18.09
N ARG A 391 5.17 -20.56 18.57
CA ARG A 391 3.73 -20.79 18.53
C ARG A 391 3.17 -21.07 19.92
N LEU A 392 1.95 -20.59 20.15
CA LEU A 392 1.17 -20.85 21.36
C LEU A 392 -0.05 -21.68 20.99
N LEU A 393 -0.39 -22.64 21.83
CA LEU A 393 -1.62 -23.39 21.79
C LEU A 393 -2.44 -22.99 23.02
N VAL A 394 -3.70 -22.63 22.82
CA VAL A 394 -4.62 -22.21 23.90
C VAL A 394 -5.90 -23.02 23.80
N ARG A 395 -6.34 -23.60 24.91
CA ARG A 395 -7.65 -24.25 25.03
C ARG A 395 -8.67 -23.21 25.51
N GLY A 396 -9.85 -23.19 24.90
CA GLY A 396 -10.99 -22.38 25.34
C GLY A 396 -11.95 -23.15 26.24
N MET A 397 -12.96 -22.46 26.78
CA MET A 397 -13.83 -22.98 27.84
C MET A 397 -14.56 -24.26 27.43
N LEU A 398 -14.99 -24.34 26.16
CA LEU A 398 -15.75 -25.48 25.62
C LEU A 398 -14.88 -26.63 25.08
N GLY A 399 -13.55 -26.52 25.14
CA GLY A 399 -12.64 -27.52 24.56
C GLY A 399 -12.24 -27.29 23.11
N HIS A 400 -12.44 -26.06 22.61
CA HIS A 400 -11.82 -25.59 21.37
C HIS A 400 -10.35 -25.30 21.58
N PHE A 401 -9.52 -25.61 20.59
CA PHE A 401 -8.09 -25.30 20.63
C PHE A 401 -7.75 -24.25 19.59
N TYR A 402 -6.89 -23.32 19.96
CA TYR A 402 -6.48 -22.19 19.13
C TYR A 402 -4.96 -22.13 19.02
N GLU A 403 -4.45 -21.99 17.81
CA GLU A 403 -3.05 -21.74 17.54
C GLU A 403 -2.84 -20.23 17.35
N ILE A 404 -1.96 -19.64 18.16
CA ILE A 404 -1.47 -18.28 17.98
C ILE A 404 -0.05 -18.38 17.42
N ARG A 405 0.14 -17.85 16.20
CA ARG A 405 1.45 -17.71 15.57
C ARG A 405 1.93 -16.27 15.74
N ILE A 406 3.15 -16.10 16.26
CA ILE A 406 3.77 -14.78 16.44
C ILE A 406 4.32 -14.31 15.08
N ASN A 407 3.43 -13.73 14.27
CA ASN A 407 3.70 -13.25 12.92
C ASN A 407 2.68 -12.15 12.52
N ARG A 408 2.98 -11.35 11.50
CA ARG A 408 2.07 -10.29 11.02
C ARG A 408 0.74 -10.89 10.54
N GLY A 409 -0.33 -10.55 11.23
CA GLY A 409 -1.68 -10.97 10.92
C GLY A 409 -2.56 -9.86 10.34
N ALA A 410 -3.87 -10.11 10.35
CA ALA A 410 -4.86 -9.15 9.88
C ALA A 410 -4.72 -7.80 10.61
N HIS A 411 -4.98 -6.70 9.89
CA HIS A 411 -4.89 -5.34 10.43
C HIS A 411 -3.52 -4.96 11.04
N ASN A 412 -2.43 -5.61 10.60
CA ASN A 412 -1.07 -5.46 11.15
C ASN A 412 -0.91 -5.87 12.62
N ALA A 413 -1.78 -6.75 13.13
CA ALA A 413 -1.58 -7.37 14.44
C ALA A 413 -0.25 -8.17 14.47
N PRO A 414 0.44 -8.25 15.63
CA PRO A 414 1.69 -9.00 15.77
C PRO A 414 1.48 -10.52 15.91
N PHE A 415 0.29 -11.02 15.58
CA PHE A 415 -0.06 -12.44 15.64
C PHE A 415 -1.08 -12.84 14.56
N LYS A 416 -1.14 -14.13 14.24
CA LYS A 416 -2.24 -14.79 13.52
C LYS A 416 -2.88 -15.84 14.42
N ILE A 417 -4.21 -15.88 14.47
CA ILE A 417 -4.96 -16.85 15.27
C ILE A 417 -5.67 -17.81 14.33
N HIS A 418 -5.55 -19.12 14.56
CA HIS A 418 -6.26 -20.15 13.81
C HIS A 418 -6.91 -21.15 14.75
N GLY A 419 -8.09 -21.66 14.38
CA GLY A 419 -8.69 -22.78 15.09
C GLY A 419 -7.98 -24.09 14.77
N VAL A 420 -7.76 -24.94 15.77
CA VAL A 420 -7.14 -26.26 15.64
C VAL A 420 -8.24 -27.29 15.53
N GLY A 421 -8.37 -27.92 14.36
CA GLY A 421 -9.28 -29.05 14.15
C GLY A 421 -8.60 -30.40 14.34
N LYS A 422 -9.40 -31.48 14.32
CA LYS A 422 -8.96 -32.87 14.58
C LYS A 422 -7.86 -33.36 13.63
N LYS A 423 -7.93 -33.01 12.34
CA LYS A 423 -6.97 -33.44 11.30
C LYS A 423 -6.02 -32.34 10.83
N SER A 424 -6.39 -31.07 11.02
CA SER A 424 -5.62 -29.94 10.48
C SER A 424 -5.95 -28.64 11.20
N THR A 425 -5.00 -27.71 11.21
CA THR A 425 -5.28 -26.33 11.62
C THR A 425 -6.05 -25.61 10.52
N GLN A 426 -7.06 -24.85 10.91
CA GLN A 426 -7.94 -24.16 9.96
C GLN A 426 -7.20 -23.08 9.19
N ARG A 427 -7.56 -22.91 7.92
CA ARG A 427 -6.97 -21.91 7.03
C ARG A 427 -7.48 -20.49 7.28
N HIS A 428 -8.69 -20.35 7.81
CA HIS A 428 -9.29 -19.05 8.09
C HIS A 428 -8.78 -18.51 9.42
N SER A 429 -8.19 -17.31 9.40
CA SER A 429 -7.71 -16.66 10.61
C SER A 429 -8.87 -16.08 11.42
N ILE A 430 -8.88 -16.32 12.73
CA ILE A 430 -9.79 -15.67 13.67
C ILE A 430 -9.26 -14.27 13.97
N CYS A 431 -10.10 -13.25 13.81
CA CYS A 431 -9.71 -11.86 13.98
C CYS A 431 -10.25 -11.29 15.31
N ILE A 432 -9.46 -11.38 16.37
CA ILE A 432 -9.73 -10.71 17.64
C ILE A 432 -9.20 -9.27 17.53
N HIS A 433 -10.08 -8.34 17.14
CA HIS A 433 -9.73 -6.93 16.92
C HIS A 433 -10.32 -6.02 17.99
N THR A 434 -9.47 -5.41 18.81
CA THR A 434 -9.83 -4.40 19.82
C THR A 434 -9.68 -2.98 19.24
N GLY A 435 -10.60 -2.56 18.36
CA GLY A 435 -10.62 -1.17 17.86
C GLY A 435 -9.29 -0.67 17.26
N LYS A 436 -9.07 0.66 17.18
CA LYS A 436 -7.79 1.22 16.71
C LYS A 436 -6.67 0.62 17.57
N TYR A 437 -5.86 -0.27 16.99
CA TYR A 437 -4.66 -0.80 17.62
C TYR A 437 -3.93 0.35 18.33
N HIS A 438 -3.91 0.32 19.66
CA HIS A 438 -3.13 1.26 20.43
C HIS A 438 -1.68 0.90 20.15
N ARG A 439 -1.04 1.66 19.24
CA ARG A 439 0.38 1.50 18.90
C ARG A 439 1.30 1.61 20.12
N ASP A 440 0.75 2.03 21.24
CA ASP A 440 1.43 2.29 22.50
C ASP A 440 1.42 1.08 23.46
N ILE A 441 0.64 0.00 23.18
CA ILE A 441 0.65 -1.22 24.01
C ILE A 441 1.82 -2.11 23.58
N PRO A 442 2.70 -2.52 24.52
CA PRO A 442 3.77 -3.48 24.23
C PRO A 442 3.26 -4.81 23.65
N ILE A 443 4.09 -5.45 22.82
CA ILE A 443 3.73 -6.70 22.12
C ILE A 443 3.37 -7.83 23.08
N GLY A 444 4.09 -7.96 24.21
CA GLY A 444 3.82 -8.99 25.21
C GLY A 444 2.43 -8.85 25.82
N ASP A 445 2.04 -7.64 26.22
CA ASP A 445 0.71 -7.34 26.76
C ASP A 445 -0.38 -7.62 25.74
N THR A 446 -0.15 -7.26 24.48
CA THR A 446 -1.09 -7.51 23.39
C THR A 446 -1.34 -9.01 23.19
N ILE A 447 -0.27 -9.81 23.15
CA ILE A 447 -0.39 -11.27 23.03
C ILE A 447 -1.06 -11.86 24.27
N ALA A 448 -0.73 -11.38 25.47
CA ALA A 448 -1.33 -11.84 26.73
C ALA A 448 -2.84 -11.58 26.78
N ILE A 449 -3.30 -10.39 26.34
CA ILE A 449 -4.72 -10.07 26.22
C ILE A 449 -5.44 -11.06 25.29
N VAL A 450 -4.80 -11.43 24.18
CA VAL A 450 -5.37 -12.39 23.22
C VAL A 450 -5.44 -13.79 23.81
N VAL A 451 -4.40 -14.24 24.51
CA VAL A 451 -4.39 -15.53 25.22
C VAL A 451 -5.54 -15.57 26.23
N LEU A 452 -5.68 -14.55 27.08
CA LEU A 452 -6.79 -14.44 28.03
C LEU A 452 -8.16 -14.42 27.35
N SER A 453 -8.28 -13.73 26.21
CA SER A 453 -9.52 -13.69 25.42
C SER A 453 -9.90 -15.06 24.84
N LEU A 454 -8.91 -15.88 24.48
CA LEU A 454 -9.13 -17.24 23.98
C LEU A 454 -9.37 -18.25 25.10
N LEU A 455 -8.74 -18.08 26.26
CA LEU A 455 -9.04 -18.87 27.47
C LEU A 455 -10.52 -18.69 27.86
N SER A 456 -11.05 -17.47 27.75
CA SER A 456 -12.47 -17.16 27.93
C SER A 456 -13.19 -16.95 26.59
N ASP A 457 -13.05 -17.89 25.66
CA ASP A 457 -13.58 -17.78 24.30
C ASP A 457 -15.10 -17.58 24.24
N VAL A 458 -15.87 -18.22 25.13
CA VAL A 458 -17.34 -18.09 25.21
C VAL A 458 -17.75 -16.65 25.52
N THR A 459 -17.15 -16.02 26.53
CA THR A 459 -17.48 -14.63 26.90
C THR A 459 -16.96 -13.65 25.86
N THR A 460 -15.78 -13.92 25.28
CA THR A 460 -15.20 -13.09 24.23
C THR A 460 -16.01 -13.14 22.93
N ALA A 461 -16.59 -14.29 22.60
CA ALA A 461 -17.40 -14.49 21.40
C ALA A 461 -18.65 -13.59 21.36
N GLU A 462 -19.18 -13.14 22.50
CA GLU A 462 -20.28 -12.16 22.53
C GLU A 462 -19.92 -10.83 21.84
N ARG A 463 -18.63 -10.48 21.81
CA ARG A 463 -18.11 -9.22 21.27
C ARG A 463 -17.29 -9.41 20.00
N VAL A 464 -16.81 -10.63 19.73
CA VAL A 464 -15.93 -10.94 18.60
C VAL A 464 -16.62 -11.89 17.62
N ASN A 465 -17.20 -11.34 16.55
CA ASN A 465 -17.95 -12.10 15.55
C ASN A 465 -17.16 -13.24 14.90
N SER A 466 -15.86 -13.08 14.62
CA SER A 466 -15.08 -14.16 13.99
C SER A 466 -14.87 -15.35 14.93
N LEU A 467 -14.75 -15.09 16.23
CA LEU A 467 -14.62 -16.13 17.25
C LEU A 467 -15.97 -16.81 17.48
N GLN A 468 -17.05 -16.02 17.54
CA GLN A 468 -18.41 -16.54 17.57
C GLN A 468 -18.68 -17.46 16.37
N MET A 469 -18.39 -17.02 15.15
CA MET A 469 -18.57 -17.83 13.95
C MET A 469 -17.77 -19.14 14.01
N HIS A 470 -16.57 -19.13 14.59
CA HIS A 470 -15.78 -20.35 14.79
C HIS A 470 -16.49 -21.32 15.74
N LEU A 471 -16.89 -20.86 16.94
CA LEU A 471 -17.63 -21.68 17.92
C LEU A 471 -18.93 -22.27 17.36
N MET A 472 -19.61 -21.54 16.46
CA MET A 472 -20.87 -21.97 15.85
C MET A 472 -20.71 -22.98 14.70
N THR A 473 -19.52 -23.05 14.07
CA THR A 473 -19.29 -23.81 12.83
C THR A 473 -18.32 -24.96 13.01
N GLN A 474 -17.60 -25.05 14.12
CA GLN A 474 -16.57 -26.05 14.36
C GLN A 474 -16.86 -26.74 15.68
N PRO A 475 -16.79 -28.09 15.76
CA PRO A 475 -16.98 -28.81 17.02
C PRO A 475 -15.70 -28.75 17.87
N PRO A 476 -15.83 -28.78 19.21
CA PRO A 476 -14.67 -28.88 20.09
C PRO A 476 -13.94 -30.20 19.84
N ILE A 477 -12.62 -30.20 19.99
CA ILE A 477 -11.78 -31.38 19.73
C ILE A 477 -11.14 -31.96 21.00
N GLY A 478 -11.08 -31.18 22.07
CA GLY A 478 -10.61 -31.62 23.38
C GLY A 478 -11.68 -31.42 24.45
N ASN A 479 -11.35 -31.78 25.68
CA ASN A 479 -12.29 -31.68 26.78
C ASN A 479 -12.58 -30.20 27.13
N PRO A 480 -13.70 -29.87 27.75
CA PRO A 480 -13.96 -28.53 28.30
C PRO A 480 -12.97 -28.19 29.42
N GLN A 481 -12.63 -26.92 29.58
CA GLN A 481 -11.82 -26.48 30.72
C GLN A 481 -12.53 -26.79 32.04
N LYS A 482 -11.76 -27.11 33.08
CA LYS A 482 -12.32 -27.36 34.42
C LYS A 482 -12.82 -26.05 35.04
N GLU A 483 -13.88 -26.12 35.84
CA GLU A 483 -14.34 -25.02 36.71
C GLU A 483 -14.81 -23.74 36.00
N THR A 484 -15.14 -23.81 34.71
CA THR A 484 -15.62 -22.66 33.92
C THR A 484 -17.09 -22.32 34.13
N GLY A 485 -17.87 -23.24 34.71
CA GLY A 485 -19.33 -23.10 34.87
C GLY A 485 -20.12 -23.15 33.55
N VAL A 486 -19.47 -23.42 32.42
CA VAL A 486 -20.11 -23.52 31.10
C VAL A 486 -20.02 -24.96 30.62
N ASP A 487 -21.16 -25.63 30.59
CA ASP A 487 -21.29 -26.96 30.02
C ASP A 487 -21.52 -26.87 28.49
N PRO A 488 -20.75 -27.59 27.65
CA PRO A 488 -20.93 -27.56 26.20
C PRO A 488 -22.33 -27.94 25.75
N GLN A 489 -22.95 -28.95 26.37
CA GLN A 489 -24.31 -29.35 25.99
C GLN A 489 -25.28 -28.20 26.22
N THR A 490 -25.25 -27.61 27.41
CA THR A 490 -26.08 -26.46 27.78
C THR A 490 -25.83 -25.25 26.88
N PHE A 491 -24.57 -24.95 26.55
CA PHE A 491 -24.20 -23.83 25.68
C PHE A 491 -24.75 -23.99 24.25
N TYR A 492 -24.58 -25.17 23.66
CA TYR A 492 -25.05 -25.46 22.31
C TYR A 492 -26.57 -25.69 22.23
N GLN A 493 -27.21 -26.22 23.29
CA GLN A 493 -28.66 -26.43 23.35
C GLN A 493 -29.46 -25.13 23.58
N SER A 494 -28.99 -24.23 24.45
CA SER A 494 -29.71 -22.99 24.84
C SER A 494 -29.88 -21.98 23.69
N GLN A 495 -29.05 -22.07 22.64
CA GLN A 495 -29.00 -21.11 21.52
C GLN A 495 -29.84 -21.51 20.30
N GLY A 496 -30.68 -22.55 20.41
CA GLY A 496 -31.84 -22.82 19.53
C GLY A 496 -31.63 -22.67 18.02
N LYS A 497 -31.31 -23.77 17.33
CA LYS A 497 -31.46 -23.97 15.86
C LYS A 497 -30.46 -23.28 14.89
N LYS A 498 -29.30 -22.77 15.31
CA LYS A 498 -28.33 -22.08 14.39
C LYS A 498 -26.98 -22.79 14.14
N TYR A 499 -26.73 -23.96 14.70
CA TYR A 499 -25.43 -24.63 14.58
C TYR A 499 -25.34 -25.52 13.34
N ARG A 500 -24.21 -25.47 12.63
CA ARG A 500 -23.87 -26.39 11.54
C ARG A 500 -22.41 -26.78 11.67
N PHE A 501 -22.13 -27.91 12.31
CA PHE A 501 -20.82 -28.54 12.18
C PHE A 501 -20.79 -29.28 10.83
N PRO A 502 -19.85 -28.98 9.91
CA PRO A 502 -19.81 -29.59 8.58
C PRO A 502 -19.57 -31.11 8.55
N LEU A 503 -19.45 -31.78 9.70
CA LEU A 503 -18.91 -33.13 9.82
C LEU A 503 -19.92 -34.27 9.62
N HIS A 504 -21.19 -33.99 9.31
CA HIS A 504 -22.18 -35.03 8.98
C HIS A 504 -23.04 -34.70 7.75
N GLN A 505 -22.43 -34.34 6.62
CA GLN A 505 -23.17 -34.16 5.35
C GLN A 505 -22.46 -34.77 4.14
N ILE A 506 -21.86 -35.95 4.30
CA ILE A 506 -21.53 -36.80 3.15
C ILE A 506 -22.57 -37.92 3.18
N TRP A 507 -23.67 -37.71 2.45
CA TRP A 507 -24.77 -38.67 2.21
C TRP A 507 -25.74 -38.93 3.37
N ILE A 508 -26.74 -38.06 3.52
CA ILE A 508 -28.03 -38.41 4.15
C ILE A 508 -29.14 -37.92 3.19
N PRO A 509 -30.03 -38.79 2.68
CA PRO A 509 -31.20 -38.37 1.91
C PRO A 509 -32.05 -37.39 2.72
N ASP A 510 -32.66 -36.40 2.06
CA ASP A 510 -33.33 -35.24 2.68
C ASP A 510 -34.45 -35.55 3.71
N TYR A 511 -34.81 -36.82 3.88
CA TYR A 511 -35.88 -37.30 4.76
C TYR A 511 -35.40 -37.72 6.18
N GLU A 512 -34.10 -37.74 6.46
CA GLU A 512 -33.53 -38.06 7.80
C GLU A 512 -32.75 -36.88 8.44
N LYS A 513 -33.28 -35.65 8.33
CA LYS A 513 -32.74 -34.54 9.14
C LYS A 513 -33.16 -34.72 10.60
N LYS A 514 -32.31 -35.36 11.41
CA LYS A 514 -32.41 -35.25 12.88
C LYS A 514 -32.11 -33.81 13.30
N ASP A 515 -33.01 -33.23 14.08
CA ASP A 515 -32.85 -31.93 14.72
C ASP A 515 -31.81 -32.04 15.86
N GLY A 516 -30.60 -31.51 15.62
CA GLY A 516 -29.56 -31.36 16.65
C GLY A 516 -28.33 -32.23 16.42
N VAL A 517 -27.14 -31.67 16.71
CA VAL A 517 -25.88 -32.41 16.77
C VAL A 517 -25.83 -33.12 18.11
N ASP A 518 -25.67 -34.44 18.10
CA ASP A 518 -25.39 -35.23 19.30
C ASP A 518 -23.93 -34.99 19.75
N LEU A 519 -23.75 -34.16 20.78
CA LEU A 519 -22.43 -33.81 21.30
C LEU A 519 -21.72 -35.00 21.97
N ASP A 520 -22.48 -35.99 22.45
CA ASP A 520 -21.93 -37.19 23.09
C ASP A 520 -21.32 -38.16 22.06
N SER A 521 -21.65 -37.96 20.77
CA SER A 521 -21.04 -38.67 19.64
C SER A 521 -19.71 -38.07 19.16
N LEU A 522 -19.29 -36.91 19.71
CA LEU A 522 -18.02 -36.30 19.34
C LEU A 522 -16.85 -37.07 19.94
N GLU A 523 -16.04 -37.67 19.08
CA GLU A 523 -14.76 -38.27 19.47
C GLU A 523 -13.75 -37.18 19.88
N VAL A 524 -13.65 -36.93 21.19
CA VAL A 524 -12.71 -36.01 21.82
C VAL A 524 -11.31 -36.63 21.90
N MET A 525 -10.28 -35.83 21.65
CA MET A 525 -8.88 -36.21 21.80
C MET A 525 -8.35 -35.79 23.19
N THR A 526 -7.39 -36.54 23.73
CA THR A 526 -6.69 -36.13 24.96
C THR A 526 -5.81 -34.91 24.70
N ASP A 527 -5.64 -34.06 25.70
CA ASP A 527 -4.83 -32.83 25.58
C ASP A 527 -3.38 -33.15 25.14
N THR A 528 -2.82 -34.25 25.65
CA THR A 528 -1.49 -34.75 25.25
C THR A 528 -1.43 -35.16 23.77
N ALA A 529 -2.46 -35.84 23.27
CA ALA A 529 -2.52 -36.24 21.86
C ALA A 529 -2.68 -35.05 20.93
N ILE A 530 -3.49 -34.06 21.31
CA ILE A 530 -3.65 -32.80 20.56
C ILE A 530 -2.32 -32.05 20.50
N PHE A 531 -1.63 -31.95 21.63
CA PHE A 531 -0.37 -31.21 21.72
C PHE A 531 0.75 -31.88 20.89
N GLU A 532 0.92 -33.20 20.99
CA GLU A 532 1.94 -33.91 20.20
C GLU A 532 1.64 -33.89 18.69
N ASP A 533 0.37 -34.04 18.28
CA ASP A 533 -0.03 -33.86 16.89
C ASP A 533 0.26 -32.43 16.40
N TRP A 534 -0.12 -31.43 17.20
CA TRP A 534 0.06 -30.02 16.86
C TRP A 534 1.54 -29.63 16.70
N LYS A 535 2.45 -30.19 17.51
CA LYS A 535 3.90 -29.97 17.35
C LYS A 535 4.39 -30.36 15.96
N MET A 536 3.90 -31.49 15.44
CA MET A 536 4.28 -32.05 14.15
C MET A 536 3.65 -31.31 12.96
N ARG A 537 2.61 -30.49 13.19
CA ARG A 537 1.96 -29.71 12.12
C ARG A 537 2.90 -28.65 11.53
N PRO A 538 2.87 -28.43 10.21
CA PRO A 538 3.78 -27.52 9.52
C PRO A 538 3.74 -26.11 10.13
N GLN A 539 4.95 -25.58 10.37
CA GLN A 539 5.16 -24.26 10.97
C GLN A 539 4.81 -23.12 10.02
N ARG A 540 5.03 -23.31 8.72
CA ARG A 540 4.57 -22.37 7.69
C ARG A 540 3.06 -22.51 7.56
N ASP A 541 2.38 -21.42 7.22
CA ASP A 541 1.03 -21.55 6.68
C ASP A 541 1.12 -22.63 5.60
N ALA A 542 0.25 -23.63 5.63
CA ALA A 542 0.12 -24.58 4.53
C ALA A 542 -0.50 -23.87 3.30
N SER A 543 0.07 -22.73 2.92
CA SER A 543 -0.03 -22.06 1.64
C SER A 543 0.84 -22.74 0.56
N PHE A 544 1.59 -23.79 0.91
CA PHE A 544 2.24 -24.69 -0.07
C PHE A 544 1.42 -25.96 -0.33
N GLY A 545 0.13 -25.75 -0.55
CA GLY A 545 -0.87 -26.74 -0.92
C GLY A 545 -2.19 -26.04 -1.21
N GLN A 546 -2.17 -25.14 -2.19
CA GLN A 546 -3.39 -24.49 -2.67
C GLN A 546 -4.31 -25.53 -3.32
N PRO A 547 -5.64 -25.39 -3.20
CA PRO A 547 -6.57 -26.14 -4.04
C PRO A 547 -6.20 -25.84 -5.50
N GLY A 548 -6.17 -26.89 -6.32
CA GLY A 548 -5.80 -26.80 -7.72
C GLY A 548 -6.57 -25.70 -8.45
N TYR A 549 -5.83 -25.02 -9.32
CA TYR A 549 -6.26 -24.10 -10.37
C TYR A 549 -6.86 -22.77 -9.86
N LEU A 550 -6.19 -21.66 -10.23
CA LEU A 550 -6.54 -20.23 -10.06
C LEU A 550 -5.79 -19.46 -8.95
N ASN A 551 -4.46 -19.39 -9.05
CA ASN A 551 -3.70 -18.13 -8.86
C ASN A 551 -2.31 -18.25 -9.55
N PRO A 552 -1.89 -17.29 -10.41
CA PRO A 552 -0.65 -17.35 -11.20
C PRO A 552 0.56 -16.92 -10.36
N ALA A 553 0.87 -17.73 -9.34
CA ALA A 553 2.08 -17.58 -8.52
C ALA A 553 3.09 -18.73 -8.74
N PHE A 554 2.89 -19.50 -9.80
CA PHE A 554 3.83 -20.46 -10.38
C PHE A 554 3.85 -20.19 -11.88
N GLU A 555 4.65 -19.23 -12.31
CA GLU A 555 5.20 -19.25 -13.66
C GLU A 555 6.49 -20.06 -13.56
N PHE A 556 6.53 -21.18 -14.28
CA PHE A 556 7.79 -21.75 -14.71
C PHE A 556 8.64 -20.63 -15.35
N ASP A 557 9.96 -20.65 -15.15
CA ASP A 557 10.89 -19.81 -15.90
C ASP A 557 10.66 -20.07 -17.40
N PHE A 558 9.83 -19.25 -18.02
CA PHE A 558 9.79 -19.08 -19.46
C PHE A 558 10.55 -17.79 -19.75
N ASP A 559 11.66 -17.92 -20.46
CA ASP A 559 12.27 -16.80 -21.17
C ASP A 559 11.26 -16.31 -22.20
N ASP A 560 10.62 -15.17 -21.93
CA ASP A 560 9.66 -14.51 -22.83
C ASP A 560 10.29 -14.03 -24.18
N ASP A 561 11.56 -14.31 -24.43
CA ASP A 561 12.28 -13.93 -25.65
C ASP A 561 12.42 -15.08 -26.68
N GLN A 562 11.86 -16.27 -26.43
CA GLN A 562 11.82 -17.36 -27.42
C GLN A 562 10.46 -18.07 -27.45
N ILE A 563 9.50 -17.51 -28.19
CA ILE A 563 8.37 -18.28 -28.71
C ILE A 563 8.69 -18.60 -30.18
N LEU A 564 9.31 -19.76 -30.39
CA LEU A 564 9.35 -20.42 -31.70
C LEU A 564 8.03 -21.17 -31.90
N GLU A 565 7.45 -20.99 -33.09
CA GLU A 565 6.29 -21.72 -33.59
C GLU A 565 6.48 -23.24 -33.47
N GLY A 566 5.48 -23.95 -32.94
CA GLY A 566 5.35 -25.40 -33.13
C GLY A 566 4.74 -26.17 -31.96
N ASP A 567 3.66 -26.89 -32.29
CA ASP A 567 3.15 -28.10 -31.63
C ASP A 567 2.29 -28.00 -30.35
N PHE A 568 1.00 -27.68 -30.56
CA PHE A 568 -0.09 -28.13 -29.70
C PHE A 568 -0.65 -29.50 -30.17
N PRO A 569 -0.86 -30.49 -29.27
CA PRO A 569 -1.78 -31.58 -29.53
C PRO A 569 -3.14 -31.39 -28.82
N HIS A 570 -4.16 -31.13 -29.64
CA HIS A 570 -5.61 -31.46 -29.66
C HIS A 570 -6.43 -32.03 -28.45
N PRO A 571 -7.78 -31.94 -28.51
CA PRO A 571 -8.64 -31.50 -27.40
C PRO A 571 -9.42 -32.63 -26.67
N ARG A 572 -9.84 -32.36 -25.42
CA ARG A 572 -10.77 -33.22 -24.65
C ARG A 572 -12.20 -32.67 -24.68
N ARG A 573 -13.02 -33.34 -25.51
CA ARG A 573 -14.47 -33.64 -25.42
C ARG A 573 -15.32 -32.90 -24.37
N GLU A 574 -16.23 -32.06 -24.86
CA GLU A 574 -17.41 -31.55 -24.17
C GLU A 574 -18.45 -32.65 -23.88
N ARG A 575 -19.18 -32.55 -22.76
CA ARG A 575 -20.26 -33.48 -22.37
C ARG A 575 -21.65 -32.94 -22.77
N PRO A 576 -22.64 -33.80 -23.09
CA PRO A 576 -23.86 -33.44 -23.82
C PRO A 576 -25.00 -32.81 -22.98
N ILE A 577 -24.76 -32.45 -21.71
CA ILE A 577 -25.81 -31.93 -20.82
C ILE A 577 -26.20 -30.48 -21.15
N PHE A 578 -25.30 -29.70 -21.75
CA PHE A 578 -25.53 -28.27 -22.02
C PHE A 578 -26.35 -28.00 -23.28
N GLN A 579 -26.57 -28.98 -24.16
CA GLN A 579 -27.43 -28.81 -25.34
C GLN A 579 -28.93 -28.88 -25.00
N GLN A 580 -29.33 -29.62 -23.96
CA GLN A 580 -30.75 -29.79 -23.62
C GLN A 580 -31.36 -28.55 -22.93
N ILE A 581 -30.54 -27.74 -22.25
CA ILE A 581 -30.99 -26.51 -21.57
C ILE A 581 -31.26 -25.39 -22.58
N ARG A 582 -30.52 -25.35 -23.70
CA ARG A 582 -30.72 -24.35 -24.77
C ARG A 582 -32.01 -24.54 -25.56
N GLN A 583 -32.65 -25.71 -25.50
CA GLN A 583 -33.83 -26.03 -26.31
C GLN A 583 -35.18 -25.69 -25.64
N HIS A 584 -35.20 -25.19 -24.40
CA HIS A 584 -36.44 -25.03 -23.63
C HIS A 584 -36.66 -23.64 -23.01
N ILE A 585 -36.04 -22.57 -23.53
CA ILE A 585 -36.39 -21.21 -23.11
C ILE A 585 -37.52 -20.70 -24.01
N VAL A 586 -38.70 -20.56 -23.42
CA VAL A 586 -39.91 -20.00 -24.04
C VAL A 586 -39.66 -18.52 -24.40
N GLU A 587 -39.76 -18.20 -25.68
CA GLU A 587 -39.74 -16.84 -26.23
C GLU A 587 -40.98 -16.05 -25.81
N VAL A 588 -40.80 -14.91 -25.15
CA VAL A 588 -41.83 -13.86 -25.07
C VAL A 588 -41.38 -12.72 -25.99
N ARG A 589 -42.05 -12.61 -27.14
CA ARG A 589 -41.88 -11.53 -28.12
C ARG A 589 -42.59 -10.26 -27.67
N ASN A 590 -41.95 -9.11 -27.90
CA ASN A 590 -42.60 -7.84 -28.23
C ASN A 590 -41.78 -7.13 -29.33
N PRO A 591 -42.40 -6.24 -30.13
CA PRO A 591 -42.15 -6.07 -31.56
C PRO A 591 -40.92 -5.19 -31.92
N PRO A 592 -40.52 -5.17 -33.22
CA PRO A 592 -39.26 -4.60 -33.69
C PRO A 592 -39.38 -3.14 -34.11
N GLU A 593 -38.28 -2.38 -33.99
CA GLU A 593 -37.92 -1.25 -34.87
C GLU A 593 -36.56 -0.65 -34.43
N PRO A 594 -35.80 0.01 -35.34
CA PRO A 594 -35.19 -0.54 -36.56
C PRO A 594 -33.66 -0.47 -36.51
N HIS A 595 -33.04 -1.20 -37.44
CA HIS A 595 -31.60 -1.28 -37.69
C HIS A 595 -30.93 0.06 -38.00
N GLU A 596 -29.77 0.31 -37.40
CA GLU A 596 -28.68 1.08 -38.01
C GLU A 596 -27.36 0.28 -37.83
N ASP A 597 -26.97 -0.34 -38.93
CA ASP A 597 -25.64 -0.73 -39.42
C ASP A 597 -24.57 -1.26 -38.44
N GLU A 598 -24.30 -2.55 -38.60
CA GLU A 598 -23.21 -3.32 -38.00
C GLU A 598 -21.85 -2.93 -38.61
N GLU A 599 -21.03 -2.19 -37.86
CA GLU A 599 -19.57 -2.30 -37.99
C GLU A 599 -19.10 -3.39 -37.02
N GLU A 600 -18.52 -4.46 -37.55
CA GLU A 600 -17.82 -5.51 -36.80
C GLU A 600 -16.71 -4.90 -35.92
N ARG A 601 -17.04 -4.57 -34.67
CA ARG A 601 -16.06 -4.19 -33.63
C ARG A 601 -15.85 -5.34 -32.66
N GLN A 602 -14.59 -5.49 -32.27
CA GLN A 602 -14.08 -6.62 -31.50
C GLN A 602 -14.76 -6.73 -30.11
N PRO A 603 -15.13 -7.92 -29.62
CA PRO A 603 -16.14 -8.07 -28.54
C PRO A 603 -15.67 -7.73 -27.12
N ALA A 604 -14.41 -7.30 -26.93
CA ALA A 604 -13.83 -7.16 -25.59
C ALA A 604 -13.91 -5.74 -25.00
N GLN A 605 -14.09 -4.71 -25.84
CA GLN A 605 -14.13 -3.30 -25.40
C GLN A 605 -15.56 -2.79 -25.14
N ASP A 606 -16.56 -3.35 -25.81
CA ASP A 606 -17.96 -2.87 -25.77
C ASP A 606 -18.69 -3.17 -24.44
N ASP A 607 -18.37 -4.28 -23.76
CA ASP A 607 -19.10 -4.72 -22.55
C ASP A 607 -18.97 -3.73 -21.38
N GLN A 608 -17.85 -2.98 -21.29
CA GLN A 608 -17.64 -1.97 -20.25
C GLN A 608 -18.35 -0.64 -20.58
N PHE A 609 -18.41 -0.26 -21.86
CA PHE A 609 -19.17 0.91 -22.33
C PHE A 609 -20.66 0.75 -22.06
N TYR A 610 -21.27 -0.37 -22.48
CA TYR A 610 -22.70 -0.64 -22.26
C TYR A 610 -23.07 -0.62 -20.77
N ARG A 611 -22.16 -1.08 -19.92
CA ARG A 611 -22.33 -1.10 -18.46
C ARG A 611 -22.44 0.30 -17.86
N TRP A 612 -21.56 1.20 -18.25
CA TRP A 612 -21.60 2.59 -17.81
C TRP A 612 -22.73 3.38 -18.47
N TYR A 613 -23.15 3.00 -19.68
CA TYR A 613 -24.24 3.65 -20.40
C TYR A 613 -25.64 3.36 -19.88
N ARG A 614 -25.90 2.08 -19.57
CA ARG A 614 -27.25 1.58 -19.30
C ARG A 614 -27.42 1.15 -17.85
N THR A 615 -26.39 0.53 -17.28
CA THR A 615 -26.51 -0.09 -15.96
C THR A 615 -26.25 0.89 -14.82
N MET A 616 -25.20 1.72 -14.93
CA MET A 616 -24.84 2.68 -13.87
C MET A 616 -25.88 3.80 -13.63
N PRO A 617 -26.58 4.33 -14.66
CA PRO A 617 -27.70 5.24 -14.44
C PRO A 617 -28.84 4.60 -13.62
N LEU A 618 -29.15 3.32 -13.83
CA LEU A 618 -30.16 2.60 -13.04
C LEU A 618 -29.73 2.41 -11.59
N VAL A 619 -28.44 2.14 -11.36
CA VAL A 619 -27.88 2.06 -10.01
C VAL A 619 -27.98 3.41 -9.29
N TRP A 620 -27.63 4.49 -9.98
CA TRP A 620 -27.74 5.86 -9.46
C TRP A 620 -29.19 6.23 -9.13
N GLU A 621 -30.12 5.93 -10.02
CA GLU A 621 -31.55 6.14 -9.83
C GLU A 621 -32.06 5.36 -8.60
N ALA A 622 -31.75 4.06 -8.52
CA ALA A 622 -32.15 3.22 -7.40
C ALA A 622 -31.58 3.71 -6.05
N LEU A 623 -30.33 4.19 -6.00
CA LEU A 623 -29.74 4.75 -4.78
C LEU A 623 -30.37 6.08 -4.38
N SER A 624 -30.72 6.91 -5.37
CA SER A 624 -31.28 8.24 -5.16
C SER A 624 -32.68 8.16 -4.53
N LEU A 625 -33.44 7.12 -4.88
CA LEU A 625 -34.80 6.87 -4.38
C LEU A 625 -34.87 6.26 -2.96
N GLN A 626 -33.74 5.89 -2.33
CA GLN A 626 -33.81 5.25 -1.00
C GLN A 626 -33.95 6.25 0.15
N PRO A 627 -34.83 6.02 1.13
CA PRO A 627 -34.89 6.85 2.34
C PRO A 627 -33.63 6.79 3.18
N ILE A 628 -33.46 7.79 4.05
CA ILE A 628 -32.46 7.75 5.14
C ILE A 628 -32.70 6.48 5.98
N GLY A 629 -31.62 5.76 6.29
CA GLY A 629 -31.62 4.50 7.04
C GLY A 629 -31.56 3.24 6.17
N HIS A 630 -31.70 3.34 4.85
CA HIS A 630 -31.65 2.18 3.95
C HIS A 630 -30.22 1.67 3.74
N GLN A 631 -30.10 0.34 3.57
CA GLN A 631 -28.84 -0.37 3.50
C GLN A 631 -28.49 -0.82 2.08
N VAL A 632 -27.19 -0.78 1.76
CA VAL A 632 -26.61 -1.28 0.52
C VAL A 632 -25.43 -2.18 0.88
N GLU A 633 -25.35 -3.35 0.25
CA GLU A 633 -24.24 -4.30 0.39
C GLU A 633 -23.37 -4.24 -0.87
N LEU A 634 -22.10 -3.89 -0.71
CA LEU A 634 -21.08 -3.82 -1.76
C LEU A 634 -20.07 -4.95 -1.53
N GLY A 635 -20.03 -5.96 -2.41
CA GLY A 635 -18.97 -6.97 -2.41
C GLY A 635 -17.63 -6.41 -2.89
N GLY A 636 -16.54 -7.18 -2.74
CA GLY A 636 -15.28 -6.86 -3.41
C GLY A 636 -15.31 -7.18 -4.91
N VAL A 637 -14.17 -7.13 -5.59
CA VAL A 637 -14.04 -7.57 -7.00
C VAL A 637 -14.55 -9.01 -7.19
N ARG A 638 -15.43 -9.22 -8.19
CA ARG A 638 -16.27 -10.41 -8.44
C ARG A 638 -17.33 -10.71 -7.38
N GLY A 639 -17.54 -9.80 -6.45
CA GLY A 639 -18.63 -9.81 -5.48
C GLY A 639 -19.91 -9.20 -6.03
N MET A 640 -20.97 -9.17 -5.22
CA MET A 640 -22.27 -8.64 -5.62
C MET A 640 -22.55 -7.28 -4.97
N PHE A 641 -23.14 -6.38 -5.74
CA PHE A 641 -23.78 -5.17 -5.28
C PHE A 641 -25.29 -5.41 -5.10
N ARG A 642 -25.81 -5.11 -3.91
CA ARG A 642 -27.21 -5.34 -3.52
C ARG A 642 -27.74 -4.16 -2.73
N MET A 643 -29.03 -3.89 -2.88
CA MET A 643 -29.65 -2.68 -2.38
C MET A 643 -30.96 -3.02 -1.66
N GLN A 644 -31.23 -2.38 -0.52
CA GLN A 644 -32.49 -2.55 0.19
C GLN A 644 -33.60 -1.74 -0.51
N GLY A 645 -34.81 -2.31 -0.60
CA GLY A 645 -35.98 -1.63 -1.19
C GLY A 645 -36.09 -1.77 -2.72
N CYS A 646 -35.06 -2.26 -3.40
CA CYS A 646 -35.11 -2.66 -4.81
C CYS A 646 -34.52 -4.06 -5.00
N ARG A 647 -34.83 -4.72 -6.12
CA ARG A 647 -34.30 -6.08 -6.41
C ARG A 647 -33.11 -6.06 -7.35
N LEU A 648 -32.62 -4.86 -7.69
CA LEU A 648 -31.44 -4.66 -8.51
C LEU A 648 -30.23 -5.37 -7.89
N ARG A 649 -29.59 -6.24 -8.67
CA ARG A 649 -28.36 -6.94 -8.29
C ARG A 649 -27.35 -6.85 -9.42
N LEU A 650 -26.08 -6.67 -9.09
CA LEU A 650 -25.01 -6.49 -10.07
C LEU A 650 -23.72 -7.17 -9.59
N THR A 651 -23.00 -7.86 -10.48
CA THR A 651 -21.65 -8.41 -10.20
C THR A 651 -20.58 -7.36 -10.42
N ILE A 652 -19.74 -7.07 -9.43
CA ILE A 652 -18.66 -6.08 -9.57
C ILE A 652 -17.53 -6.72 -10.40
N ARG A 653 -17.30 -6.25 -11.62
CA ARG A 653 -16.35 -6.87 -12.56
C ARG A 653 -14.91 -6.40 -12.38
N SER A 654 -14.71 -5.18 -11.88
CA SER A 654 -13.38 -4.59 -11.72
C SER A 654 -13.24 -3.78 -10.43
N ALA A 655 -12.00 -3.54 -10.01
CA ALA A 655 -11.71 -2.66 -8.87
C ALA A 655 -12.15 -1.20 -9.15
N GLN A 656 -12.05 -0.75 -10.41
CA GLN A 656 -12.53 0.57 -10.84
C GLN A 656 -14.04 0.72 -10.59
N GLU A 657 -14.83 -0.32 -10.88
CA GLU A 657 -16.26 -0.33 -10.62
C GLU A 657 -16.61 -0.35 -9.14
N GLU A 658 -15.88 -1.14 -8.34
CA GLU A 658 -16.05 -1.16 -6.87
C GLU A 658 -15.85 0.23 -6.27
N ASP A 659 -14.76 0.89 -6.70
CA ASP A 659 -14.37 2.21 -6.20
C ASP A 659 -15.33 3.31 -6.66
N ALA A 660 -15.83 3.24 -7.90
CA ALA A 660 -16.82 4.18 -8.40
C ALA A 660 -18.19 4.03 -7.72
N LEU A 661 -18.65 2.80 -7.47
CA LEU A 661 -19.87 2.54 -6.69
C LEU A 661 -19.76 3.06 -5.26
N ARG A 662 -18.58 2.91 -4.62
CA ARG A 662 -18.30 3.50 -3.31
C ARG A 662 -18.42 5.03 -3.35
N ARG A 663 -17.94 5.67 -4.41
CA ARG A 663 -18.02 7.13 -4.55
C ARG A 663 -19.45 7.61 -4.80
N ILE A 664 -20.22 6.91 -5.63
CA ILE A 664 -21.65 7.19 -5.84
C ILE A 664 -22.39 7.12 -4.50
N LEU A 665 -22.12 6.11 -3.67
CA LEU A 665 -22.68 5.99 -2.34
C LEU A 665 -22.35 7.20 -1.46
N GLU A 666 -21.10 7.67 -1.46
CA GLU A 666 -20.71 8.88 -0.72
C GLU A 666 -21.41 10.15 -1.22
N ILE A 667 -21.49 10.33 -2.55
CA ILE A 667 -22.17 11.47 -3.19
C ILE A 667 -23.64 11.54 -2.75
N LEU A 668 -24.28 10.38 -2.59
CA LEU A 668 -25.70 10.28 -2.24
C LEU A 668 -25.99 10.27 -0.73
N GLY A 669 -24.95 10.42 0.11
CA GLY A 669 -25.08 10.52 1.57
C GLY A 669 -25.05 9.19 2.32
N TYR A 670 -24.52 8.13 1.70
CA TYR A 670 -24.30 6.84 2.35
C TYR A 670 -22.97 6.81 3.09
N ARG A 671 -22.99 6.19 4.27
CA ARG A 671 -21.81 5.99 5.12
C ARG A 671 -21.60 4.51 5.37
N HIS A 672 -20.34 4.08 5.32
CA HIS A 672 -19.98 2.72 5.69
C HIS A 672 -20.40 2.45 7.15
N ALA A 673 -21.17 1.38 7.36
CA ALA A 673 -21.67 1.01 8.67
C ALA A 673 -20.94 -0.21 9.25
N ARG A 674 -20.80 -1.29 8.48
CA ARG A 674 -20.25 -2.56 8.97
C ARG A 674 -19.87 -3.49 7.81
N TYR A 675 -19.09 -4.53 8.10
CA TYR A 675 -18.90 -5.66 7.19
C TYR A 675 -19.92 -6.77 7.50
N ARG A 676 -20.42 -7.43 6.46
CA ARG A 676 -21.31 -8.59 6.56
C ARG A 676 -20.89 -9.63 5.52
N GLN A 677 -20.46 -10.82 5.97
CA GLN A 677 -20.07 -11.93 5.09
C GLN A 677 -19.09 -11.50 3.96
N LEU A 678 -18.03 -10.75 4.31
CA LEU A 678 -17.04 -10.16 3.38
C LEU A 678 -17.52 -9.00 2.50
N ASN A 679 -18.81 -8.64 2.55
CA ASN A 679 -19.35 -7.46 1.87
C ASN A 679 -19.31 -6.23 2.80
N GLN A 680 -19.07 -5.06 2.22
CA GLN A 680 -19.18 -3.75 2.88
C GLN A 680 -20.65 -3.32 2.91
N VAL A 681 -21.19 -3.01 4.08
CA VAL A 681 -22.57 -2.52 4.24
C VAL A 681 -22.56 -1.02 4.47
N TYR A 682 -23.22 -0.29 3.58
CA TYR A 682 -23.41 1.15 3.62
C TYR A 682 -24.84 1.47 4.05
N ILE A 683 -25.03 2.54 4.81
CA ILE A 683 -26.35 3.02 5.26
C ILE A 683 -26.49 4.48 4.85
N ARG A 684 -27.62 4.87 4.26
CA ARG A 684 -27.91 6.28 3.95
C ARG A 684 -28.12 7.03 5.27
N ARG A 685 -27.22 7.95 5.61
CA ARG A 685 -27.30 8.72 6.86
C ARG A 685 -27.55 10.20 6.62
N ASP A 686 -27.09 10.68 5.49
CA ASP A 686 -27.08 12.09 5.13
C ASP A 686 -27.84 12.33 3.82
N PHE A 687 -28.09 13.60 3.53
CA PHE A 687 -28.52 14.07 2.22
C PHE A 687 -27.36 13.92 1.20
N PRO A 688 -27.66 13.89 -0.11
CA PRO A 688 -26.63 14.05 -1.13
C PRO A 688 -25.76 15.28 -0.89
N ILE A 689 -24.50 15.23 -1.32
CA ILE A 689 -23.59 16.38 -1.26
C ILE A 689 -24.11 17.56 -2.11
N ALA A 690 -23.56 18.75 -1.88
CA ALA A 690 -23.84 19.91 -2.74
C ALA A 690 -23.42 19.59 -4.20
N ASP A 691 -24.31 19.90 -5.14
CA ASP A 691 -24.15 19.67 -6.58
C ASP A 691 -23.76 18.23 -6.99
N PRO A 692 -24.62 17.23 -6.72
CA PRO A 692 -24.31 15.81 -6.95
C PRO A 692 -24.04 15.48 -8.42
N ARG A 693 -24.64 16.23 -9.36
CA ARG A 693 -24.37 16.11 -10.81
C ARG A 693 -22.96 16.53 -11.18
N GLN A 694 -22.44 17.60 -10.59
CA GLN A 694 -21.08 18.05 -10.87
C GLN A 694 -20.07 17.04 -10.31
N ALA A 695 -20.31 16.50 -9.12
CA ALA A 695 -19.48 15.44 -8.55
C ALA A 695 -19.54 14.12 -9.35
N LEU A 696 -20.68 13.82 -9.97
CA LEU A 696 -20.82 12.68 -10.89
C LEU A 696 -20.10 12.94 -12.21
N ARG A 697 -20.19 14.14 -12.77
CA ARG A 697 -19.41 14.55 -13.96
C ARG A 697 -17.91 14.37 -13.69
N GLU A 698 -17.43 14.82 -12.54
CA GLU A 698 -16.04 14.64 -12.10
C GLU A 698 -15.65 13.15 -11.90
N LEU A 699 -16.60 12.30 -11.49
CA LEU A 699 -16.39 10.85 -11.40
C LEU A 699 -16.27 10.20 -12.78
N MET A 700 -17.04 10.68 -13.77
CA MET A 700 -17.16 10.07 -15.10
C MET A 700 -16.16 10.57 -16.13
N GLU A 701 -15.62 11.77 -15.94
CA GLU A 701 -14.62 12.41 -16.83
C GLU A 701 -13.38 11.52 -17.10
N PRO A 702 -12.83 10.76 -16.14
CA PRO A 702 -11.72 9.84 -16.43
C PRO A 702 -12.12 8.61 -17.25
N MET A 703 -13.40 8.21 -17.21
CA MET A 703 -13.88 7.01 -17.91
C MET A 703 -14.17 7.31 -19.39
N THR A 704 -14.36 8.58 -19.76
CA THR A 704 -14.56 9.00 -21.16
C THR A 704 -13.30 8.87 -22.00
N GLU A 705 -12.15 9.14 -21.40
CA GLU A 705 -10.85 8.97 -22.04
C GLU A 705 -10.43 7.48 -22.14
N GLU A 706 -10.90 6.61 -21.24
CA GLU A 706 -10.52 5.19 -21.17
C GLU A 706 -11.43 4.26 -22.01
N PHE A 707 -12.73 4.56 -22.09
CA PHE A 707 -13.71 3.75 -22.83
C PHE A 707 -14.21 4.44 -24.11
N GLY A 708 -13.68 5.62 -24.46
CA GLY A 708 -14.04 6.35 -25.67
C GLY A 708 -15.44 6.98 -25.64
N PHE A 709 -15.96 7.38 -24.47
CA PHE A 709 -17.25 8.11 -24.41
C PHE A 709 -17.12 9.44 -25.16
N ALA A 710 -17.79 9.59 -26.29
CA ALA A 710 -17.94 10.87 -26.95
C ALA A 710 -18.89 11.76 -26.13
N ASN A 711 -18.41 12.96 -25.75
CA ASN A 711 -19.17 14.01 -25.05
C ASN A 711 -19.82 13.59 -23.71
N ILE A 712 -19.12 13.84 -22.59
CA ILE A 712 -19.61 13.51 -21.24
C ILE A 712 -20.94 14.18 -20.89
N ASP A 713 -21.22 15.34 -21.47
CA ASP A 713 -22.41 16.13 -21.15
C ASP A 713 -23.70 15.42 -21.60
N ASP A 714 -23.67 14.69 -22.72
CA ASP A 714 -24.81 13.91 -23.19
C ASP A 714 -25.08 12.67 -22.31
N TYR A 715 -24.04 12.19 -21.63
CA TYR A 715 -24.09 11.01 -20.78
C TYR A 715 -24.58 11.30 -19.36
N VAL A 716 -24.10 12.40 -18.77
CA VAL A 716 -24.53 12.85 -17.43
C VAL A 716 -26.03 13.18 -17.43
N LEU A 717 -26.59 13.61 -18.57
CA LEU A 717 -28.03 13.81 -18.74
C LEU A 717 -28.87 12.54 -18.52
N ARG A 718 -28.30 11.35 -18.66
CA ARG A 718 -28.99 10.08 -18.37
C ARG A 718 -29.12 9.78 -16.89
N PHE A 719 -28.31 10.41 -16.06
CA PHE A 719 -28.40 10.28 -14.61
C PHE A 719 -29.46 11.26 -14.11
N ILE A 720 -30.46 10.72 -13.40
CA ILE A 720 -31.55 11.53 -12.87
C ILE A 720 -31.03 12.62 -11.93
N GLU A 721 -31.74 13.75 -11.89
CA GLU A 721 -31.46 14.79 -10.91
C GLU A 721 -31.71 14.28 -9.50
N VAL A 722 -30.72 14.42 -8.62
CA VAL A 722 -30.84 13.94 -7.25
C VAL A 722 -31.27 15.08 -6.36
N GLY A 723 -32.54 15.04 -5.96
CA GLY A 723 -33.10 15.92 -4.95
C GLY A 723 -33.00 15.35 -3.54
N ARG A 724 -33.86 15.87 -2.66
CA ARG A 724 -34.01 15.39 -1.29
C ARG A 724 -34.41 13.90 -1.28
N PRO A 725 -33.80 13.03 -0.44
CA PRO A 725 -34.23 11.65 -0.27
C PRO A 725 -35.69 11.61 0.17
N PRO A 726 -36.50 10.67 -0.38
CA PRO A 726 -37.89 10.54 0.01
C PRO A 726 -38.01 9.98 1.44
N ASP A 727 -39.07 10.34 2.15
CA ASP A 727 -39.30 9.88 3.53
C ASP A 727 -39.64 8.38 3.60
N ARG A 728 -40.16 7.80 2.51
CA ARG A 728 -40.45 6.37 2.34
C ARG A 728 -40.08 5.93 0.93
N MET A 729 -39.78 4.63 0.77
CA MET A 729 -39.39 4.08 -0.53
C MET A 729 -40.57 4.21 -1.51
N PRO A 730 -40.40 4.88 -2.65
CA PRO A 730 -41.45 4.97 -3.67
C PRO A 730 -41.63 3.64 -4.41
N GLU A 731 -42.76 3.47 -5.11
CA GLU A 731 -42.89 2.38 -6.08
C GLU A 731 -41.85 2.56 -7.18
N VAL A 732 -40.98 1.56 -7.33
CA VAL A 732 -39.86 1.60 -8.28
C VAL A 732 -40.25 0.96 -9.60
N ASP A 733 -39.73 1.51 -10.70
CA ASP A 733 -39.87 0.96 -12.04
C ASP A 733 -39.38 -0.51 -12.09
N ALA A 734 -40.05 -1.34 -12.89
CA ALA A 734 -39.67 -2.73 -13.15
C ALA A 734 -38.19 -2.89 -13.55
N ARG A 735 -37.59 -1.88 -14.21
CA ARG A 735 -36.16 -1.85 -14.55
C ARG A 735 -35.24 -1.93 -13.33
N LEU A 736 -35.67 -1.42 -12.17
CA LEU A 736 -34.93 -1.43 -10.90
C LEU A 736 -35.10 -2.76 -10.11
N HIS A 737 -35.74 -3.76 -10.73
CA HIS A 737 -35.79 -5.14 -10.25
C HIS A 737 -34.90 -6.11 -11.04
N ALA A 738 -34.11 -5.61 -12.00
CA ALA A 738 -33.27 -6.43 -12.86
C ALA A 738 -32.16 -7.18 -12.09
N ASN A 739 -31.90 -8.43 -12.49
CA ASN A 739 -30.78 -9.23 -11.96
C ASN A 739 -29.64 -9.26 -12.99
N MET A 740 -28.63 -8.42 -12.81
CA MET A 740 -27.48 -8.25 -13.70
C MET A 740 -26.23 -8.92 -13.10
N VAL A 741 -26.42 -10.10 -12.51
CA VAL A 741 -25.35 -10.92 -11.94
C VAL A 741 -24.81 -11.82 -13.04
N ASP A 742 -23.54 -11.68 -13.38
CA ASP A 742 -22.85 -12.58 -14.30
C ASP A 742 -22.73 -13.97 -13.65
N PHE A 743 -23.17 -15.02 -14.35
CA PHE A 743 -22.91 -16.41 -13.97
C PHE A 743 -21.56 -16.80 -14.59
N TYR A 744 -20.50 -16.86 -13.77
CA TYR A 744 -19.19 -17.37 -14.16
C TYR A 744 -19.10 -18.88 -14.01
#